data_AF-A0A938HP30-F1
#
_entry.id   AF-A0A938HP30-F1
#
_cell.length_a   1.000
_cell.length_b   1.000
_cell.length_c   1.000
_cell.angle_alpha   90.00
_cell.angle_beta   90.00
_cell.angle_gamma   90.00
#
_symmetry.space_group_name_H-M   'P 1'
#
loop_
_entity.id
_entity.type
_entity.pdbx_description
1 polymer ?
#
loop_
_entity_poly.entity_id
_entity_poly.type
_entity_poly.pdbx_seq_one_letter_code
_entity_poly.pdbx_strand_id
1 'polypeptide(L)'
;MKQTVMWTALPNGVANGKLRLSVFVSPRLEATEAESQSKLQPFTDFVEWPARIAAAQFQVQFGNRPPIAATRVEPNGAEGAADMWRAMINADTFLEPVKLPDWDKRAIRSFSVRNVLTHIKQAYQATAIQSPTVVPKVAPARLQSQPVGRFLGELAPPAAQRTALRTQLDAQLRASPSRALFNPTVDDAGSVKTRGIVATPAGANVPKATASPVAVDFQQVDSFYRPTSYPPRVERVRPPVVAPKLDFHKILSSLGQYPGVLRAVGLVIDLEVPFDAALQGQTTVMVTPTWSPVTATTNVTPRTRCSIGPSQFVAQPRADSDIANGMLKLNDDTRFEVGQVDVDGAAIKAMTAAEEAQSGEADEEKNAALPSLRSAGIWVARVNRAHQVATVTLPRLATQNVQLVNLADKKAGQVDDLYAEDVTRGYRVDVLDEDAGQWRSLCQRVGEYHFRNTDVGVNRKLNLEDEGWVSSAAAESTEEDDDDLYVHEVLFTWGGWSMAAPRPMRALPQEGTPKAKPAEYGLETSFMPKPGSLPRLRFGHSYRMRVRVVDLAGNSVPPDSADASAASDPVEYARHEPVSTPILTPRADLAKSPGETLERMVIRTYNEVPAKDNQPSPEACERHVAPPKTSESMAEWHAKFDSDAGMKGDAATYKLIIDNDGSLKEVEEAEQLELPYLPDPLAIGATIRSVQIDVAPGPEDEVVKVPYDGDWPDWQPFRIRIVEERGDGGKGAEFYKSQRRLVIPVPKAEIAEIWLSSYVDEPEVPNLGVYRWTVEGLAAPAIRKAALQPAQLRQVRRQLSTPTESAQAAQAVKLEAPKVQQMQLVSTAVLKGIHWMVTPYRKITLVHAVQQPLVTPDLTDLKTLKGFGNTYATLEDKFPISGKSTIKVDVLSEWDEPIDPLSEPTWRTLKGKAHVVELPVQYGDTEIVMGSPQEPAAPGGVRTFTPIRAMGVPMM
;
A
#
# COMPACT_ATOMS: atom_id res chain seq x y z
N MET A 1 -1.76 -40.70 35.47
CA MET A 1 -2.24 -40.32 34.13
C MET A 1 -3.74 -39.98 34.17
N LYS A 2 -4.19 -39.00 33.38
CA LYS A 2 -5.59 -38.57 33.29
C LYS A 2 -6.00 -38.48 31.81
N GLN A 3 -7.12 -39.10 31.44
CA GLN A 3 -7.69 -39.07 30.09
C GLN A 3 -9.04 -38.37 30.12
N THR A 4 -9.15 -37.22 29.46
CA THR A 4 -10.40 -36.46 29.31
C THR A 4 -10.72 -36.27 27.84
N VAL A 5 -11.96 -36.49 27.43
CA VAL A 5 -12.42 -36.29 26.06
C VAL A 5 -13.62 -35.37 26.05
N MET A 6 -13.50 -34.24 25.36
CA MET A 6 -14.60 -33.30 25.16
C MET A 6 -15.30 -33.56 23.82
N TRP A 7 -16.63 -33.60 23.87
CA TRP A 7 -17.50 -33.92 22.75
C TRP A 7 -18.42 -32.73 22.47
N THR A 8 -17.97 -31.81 21.63
CA THR A 8 -18.71 -30.58 21.35
C THR A 8 -19.70 -30.81 20.21
N ALA A 9 -21.00 -30.65 20.47
CA ALA A 9 -22.05 -30.73 19.45
C ALA A 9 -22.16 -29.40 18.70
N LEU A 10 -22.02 -29.45 17.36
CA LEU A 10 -22.02 -28.27 16.49
C LEU A 10 -23.15 -28.38 15.45
N PRO A 11 -24.14 -27.47 15.46
CA PRO A 11 -25.19 -27.41 14.45
C PRO A 11 -24.62 -27.29 13.02
N ASN A 12 -25.12 -28.10 12.08
CA ASN A 12 -24.62 -28.18 10.70
C ASN A 12 -25.77 -28.21 9.66
N GLY A 13 -26.81 -27.40 9.89
CA GLY A 13 -27.91 -27.23 8.94
C GLY A 13 -28.91 -28.38 8.88
N VAL A 14 -29.77 -28.32 7.87
CA VAL A 14 -30.84 -29.30 7.63
C VAL A 14 -30.62 -29.92 6.26
N ALA A 15 -30.63 -31.24 6.18
CA ALA A 15 -30.46 -31.96 4.92
C ALA A 15 -31.43 -33.15 4.85
N ASN A 16 -32.09 -33.32 3.70
CA ASN A 16 -33.05 -34.41 3.47
C ASN A 16 -34.13 -34.53 4.57
N GLY A 17 -34.60 -33.39 5.10
CA GLY A 17 -35.60 -33.35 6.17
C GLY A 17 -35.09 -33.81 7.55
N LYS A 18 -33.77 -33.92 7.75
CA LYS A 18 -33.13 -34.25 9.03
C LYS A 18 -32.22 -33.12 9.49
N LEU A 19 -32.09 -32.97 10.81
CA LEU A 19 -31.11 -32.06 11.40
C LEU A 19 -29.72 -32.71 11.34
N ARG A 20 -28.74 -31.99 10.82
CA ARG A 20 -27.34 -32.40 10.80
C ARG A 20 -26.55 -31.67 11.87
N LEU A 21 -25.69 -32.39 12.58
CA LEU A 21 -24.71 -31.81 13.49
C LEU A 21 -23.38 -32.54 13.35
N SER A 22 -22.30 -31.85 13.69
CA SER A 22 -20.97 -32.45 13.79
C SER A 22 -20.55 -32.52 15.24
N VAL A 23 -19.96 -33.63 15.65
CA VAL A 23 -19.32 -33.78 16.95
C VAL A 23 -17.83 -33.52 16.78
N PHE A 24 -17.33 -32.43 17.35
CA PHE A 24 -15.90 -32.14 17.41
C PHE A 24 -15.29 -32.75 18.68
N VAL A 25 -14.29 -33.60 18.49
CA VAL A 25 -13.63 -34.33 19.57
C VAL A 25 -12.33 -33.64 19.97
N SER A 26 -12.23 -33.23 21.23
CA SER A 26 -11.02 -32.62 21.81
C SER A 26 -10.48 -33.47 22.96
N PRO A 27 -9.48 -34.34 22.71
CA PRO A 27 -8.78 -35.07 23.75
C PRO A 27 -7.86 -34.17 24.58
N ARG A 28 -7.78 -34.43 25.89
CA ARG A 28 -6.81 -33.84 26.81
C ARG A 28 -6.18 -34.94 27.66
N LEU A 29 -4.87 -35.13 27.49
CA LEU A 29 -4.10 -36.20 28.11
C LEU A 29 -3.05 -35.60 29.06
N GLU A 30 -2.95 -36.12 30.28
CA GLU A 30 -1.98 -35.65 31.27
C GLU A 30 -1.20 -36.85 31.84
N ALA A 31 0.12 -36.84 31.66
CA ALA A 31 1.05 -37.78 32.28
C ALA A 31 1.49 -37.25 33.66
N THR A 32 1.80 -38.15 34.60
CA THR A 32 2.27 -37.79 35.95
C THR A 32 3.78 -37.49 35.93
N GLU A 33 4.23 -36.48 36.68
CA GLU A 33 5.55 -35.80 36.61
C GLU A 33 6.82 -36.67 36.66
N ALA A 34 6.73 -37.98 36.94
CA ALA A 34 7.90 -38.86 37.05
C ALA A 34 8.49 -39.34 35.70
N GLU A 35 7.84 -39.05 34.57
CA GLU A 35 8.27 -39.52 33.25
C GLU A 35 8.92 -38.40 32.43
N SER A 36 10.24 -38.26 32.56
CA SER A 36 11.08 -37.32 31.81
C SER A 36 11.15 -37.56 30.29
N GLN A 37 10.30 -38.45 29.75
CA GLN A 37 10.00 -38.59 28.31
C GLN A 37 8.56 -39.11 28.12
N SER A 38 7.54 -38.32 28.48
CA SER A 38 6.14 -38.73 28.33
C SER A 38 5.80 -38.96 26.83
N LYS A 39 5.66 -40.24 26.45
CA LYS A 39 5.18 -40.69 25.12
C LYS A 39 3.69 -40.99 25.17
N LEU A 40 3.04 -41.12 24.01
CA LEU A 40 1.61 -41.45 23.91
C LEU A 40 1.29 -42.91 24.27
N GLN A 41 2.28 -43.81 24.25
CA GLN A 41 2.13 -45.25 24.52
C GLN A 41 1.18 -45.63 25.67
N PRO A 42 1.15 -44.96 26.85
CA PRO A 42 0.23 -45.30 27.94
C PRO A 42 -1.25 -45.06 27.61
N PHE A 43 -1.55 -44.21 26.62
CA PHE A 43 -2.90 -43.85 26.18
C PHE A 43 -3.31 -44.67 24.95
N THR A 44 -3.47 -45.99 25.15
CA THR A 44 -3.77 -46.97 24.07
C THR A 44 -4.99 -46.61 23.22
N ASP A 45 -6.02 -45.99 23.82
CA ASP A 45 -7.19 -45.49 23.10
C ASP A 45 -6.83 -44.50 21.98
N PHE A 46 -5.82 -43.65 22.20
CA PHE A 46 -5.37 -42.64 21.24
C PHE A 46 -4.26 -43.13 20.31
N VAL A 47 -3.61 -44.24 20.63
CA VAL A 47 -2.75 -44.95 19.66
C VAL A 47 -3.62 -45.63 18.58
N GLU A 48 -4.79 -46.14 18.96
CA GLU A 48 -5.72 -46.85 18.07
C GLU A 48 -7.04 -46.09 17.81
N TRP A 49 -7.00 -44.75 17.91
CA TRP A 49 -8.19 -43.90 17.93
C TRP A 49 -9.24 -44.20 16.84
N PRO A 50 -8.88 -44.32 15.54
CA PRO A 50 -9.88 -44.57 14.50
C PRO A 50 -10.68 -45.87 14.71
N ALA A 51 -10.04 -46.92 15.24
CA ALA A 51 -10.70 -48.19 15.52
C ALA A 51 -11.64 -48.08 16.74
N ARG A 52 -11.22 -47.35 17.78
CA ARG A 52 -12.02 -47.12 19.00
C ARG A 52 -13.29 -46.34 18.67
N ILE A 53 -13.17 -45.33 17.83
CA ILE A 53 -14.29 -44.44 17.53
C ILE A 53 -15.23 -45.00 16.46
N ALA A 54 -14.79 -45.92 15.59
CA ALA A 54 -15.64 -46.49 14.55
C ALA A 54 -16.95 -47.11 15.11
N ALA A 55 -16.89 -47.77 16.27
CA ALA A 55 -18.04 -48.43 16.89
C ALA A 55 -18.88 -47.55 17.84
N ALA A 56 -18.49 -46.29 18.06
CA ALA A 56 -19.18 -45.45 19.05
C ALA A 56 -20.58 -45.02 18.59
N GLN A 57 -21.53 -45.04 19.51
CA GLN A 57 -22.90 -44.58 19.29
C GLN A 57 -23.11 -43.22 19.95
N PHE A 58 -24.06 -42.44 19.45
CA PHE A 58 -24.35 -41.10 19.97
C PHE A 58 -25.83 -40.91 20.21
N GLN A 59 -26.15 -40.28 21.32
CA GLN A 59 -27.47 -39.70 21.58
C GLN A 59 -27.35 -38.18 21.57
N VAL A 60 -28.35 -37.50 21.03
CA VAL A 60 -28.40 -36.04 20.92
C VAL A 60 -29.57 -35.54 21.74
N GLN A 61 -29.32 -34.56 22.58
CA GLN A 61 -30.31 -33.95 23.44
C GLN A 61 -30.52 -32.48 23.04
N PHE A 62 -31.80 -32.08 22.89
CA PHE A 62 -32.18 -30.70 22.63
C PHE A 62 -32.87 -30.08 23.85
N GLY A 63 -32.30 -29.01 24.41
CA GLY A 63 -32.80 -28.40 25.64
C GLY A 63 -32.94 -29.44 26.77
N ASN A 64 -34.11 -29.49 27.39
CA ASN A 64 -34.43 -30.47 28.44
C ASN A 64 -35.23 -31.68 27.92
N ARG A 65 -35.30 -31.90 26.60
CA ARG A 65 -36.03 -33.04 26.01
C ARG A 65 -35.29 -34.35 26.25
N PRO A 66 -35.96 -35.51 26.12
CA PRO A 66 -35.30 -36.80 26.12
C PRO A 66 -34.23 -36.90 25.02
N PRO A 67 -33.08 -37.53 25.27
CA PRO A 67 -32.09 -37.80 24.23
C PRO A 67 -32.65 -38.67 23.10
N ILE A 68 -32.26 -38.35 21.87
CA ILE A 68 -32.65 -39.05 20.65
C ILE A 68 -31.44 -39.79 20.10
N ALA A 69 -31.59 -41.05 19.68
CA ALA A 69 -30.51 -41.78 19.02
C ALA A 69 -30.14 -41.10 17.69
N ALA A 70 -28.85 -40.82 17.49
CA ALA A 70 -28.36 -40.22 16.27
C ALA A 70 -27.78 -41.26 15.31
N THR A 71 -27.95 -41.02 14.01
CA THR A 71 -27.38 -41.85 12.95
C THR A 71 -26.11 -41.18 12.43
N ARG A 72 -25.03 -41.93 12.23
CA ARG A 72 -23.82 -41.39 11.59
C ARG A 72 -24.06 -41.14 10.11
N VAL A 73 -23.55 -40.03 9.60
CA VAL A 73 -23.47 -39.75 8.15
C VAL A 73 -22.19 -40.40 7.64
N GLU A 74 -22.31 -41.46 6.84
CA GLU A 74 -21.16 -42.17 6.29
C GLU A 74 -20.52 -41.41 5.09
N PRO A 75 -19.19 -41.55 4.87
CA PRO A 75 -18.30 -42.46 5.58
C PRO A 75 -17.50 -41.76 6.68
N ASN A 76 -17.96 -41.87 7.94
CA ASN A 76 -17.17 -41.45 9.10
C ASN A 76 -16.15 -42.55 9.39
N GLY A 77 -15.08 -42.57 8.59
CA GLY A 77 -14.03 -43.59 8.61
C GLY A 77 -13.64 -43.95 7.19
N ALA A 78 -12.80 -43.12 6.58
CA ALA A 78 -12.27 -43.44 5.25
C ALA A 78 -11.47 -44.74 5.32
N GLU A 79 -11.53 -45.54 4.25
CA GLU A 79 -10.66 -46.70 4.08
C GLU A 79 -9.22 -46.28 4.41
N GLY A 80 -8.62 -46.92 5.41
CA GLY A 80 -7.28 -46.59 5.89
C GLY A 80 -7.14 -45.43 6.88
N ALA A 81 -8.21 -45.04 7.59
CA ALA A 81 -8.14 -44.11 8.71
C ALA A 81 -7.06 -44.51 9.73
N ALA A 82 -6.88 -45.81 9.98
CA ALA A 82 -5.83 -46.34 10.84
C ALA A 82 -4.41 -46.07 10.29
N ASP A 83 -4.20 -46.09 8.98
CA ASP A 83 -2.90 -45.75 8.37
C ASP A 83 -2.63 -44.26 8.47
N MET A 84 -3.64 -43.43 8.11
CA MET A 84 -3.55 -41.98 8.20
C MET A 84 -3.23 -41.53 9.63
N TRP A 85 -3.92 -42.10 10.62
CA TRP A 85 -3.64 -41.84 12.03
C TRP A 85 -2.24 -42.29 12.41
N ARG A 86 -1.84 -43.54 12.13
CA ARG A 86 -0.50 -44.06 12.48
C ARG A 86 0.65 -43.27 11.88
N ALA A 87 0.47 -42.72 10.68
CA ALA A 87 1.48 -41.85 10.06
C ALA A 87 1.75 -40.60 10.92
N MET A 88 0.69 -40.04 11.53
CA MET A 88 0.76 -38.79 12.29
C MET A 88 0.96 -38.98 13.79
N ILE A 89 0.32 -40.01 14.34
CA ILE A 89 0.17 -40.27 15.76
C ILE A 89 0.35 -41.77 15.99
N ASN A 90 1.34 -42.12 16.80
CA ASN A 90 1.71 -43.49 17.14
C ASN A 90 2.19 -43.59 18.60
N ALA A 91 2.58 -44.78 19.06
CA ALA A 91 3.00 -44.99 20.44
C ALA A 91 4.19 -44.11 20.88
N ASP A 92 5.07 -43.75 19.95
CA ASP A 92 6.27 -42.92 20.19
C ASP A 92 6.01 -41.41 20.10
N THR A 93 4.78 -41.01 19.79
CA THR A 93 4.41 -39.59 19.72
C THR A 93 4.63 -38.91 21.05
N PHE A 94 5.31 -37.76 21.02
CA PHE A 94 5.63 -36.98 22.20
C PHE A 94 4.37 -36.37 22.82
N LEU A 95 4.29 -36.35 24.15
CA LEU A 95 3.14 -35.83 24.89
C LEU A 95 3.58 -34.85 25.98
N GLU A 96 3.10 -33.61 25.90
CA GLU A 96 3.19 -32.63 26.98
C GLU A 96 1.79 -32.40 27.59
N PRO A 97 1.68 -32.24 28.92
CA PRO A 97 0.44 -31.76 29.53
C PRO A 97 0.04 -30.40 28.96
N VAL A 98 -1.26 -30.22 28.69
CA VAL A 98 -1.80 -28.96 28.18
C VAL A 98 -1.56 -27.82 29.19
N LYS A 99 -0.77 -26.84 28.79
CA LYS A 99 -0.61 -25.57 29.51
C LYS A 99 -1.50 -24.52 28.85
N LEU A 100 -2.44 -23.97 29.61
CA LEU A 100 -3.27 -22.86 29.14
C LEU A 100 -2.45 -21.57 29.24
N PRO A 101 -2.29 -20.80 28.15
CA PRO A 101 -1.58 -19.54 28.21
C PRO A 101 -2.45 -18.46 28.88
N ASP A 102 -1.83 -17.59 29.65
CA ASP A 102 -2.47 -16.45 30.32
C ASP A 102 -2.66 -15.25 29.35
N TRP A 103 -3.30 -15.49 28.19
CA TRP A 103 -3.47 -14.48 27.16
C TRP A 103 -4.26 -13.25 27.65
N ASP A 104 -5.23 -13.46 28.53
CA ASP A 104 -6.09 -12.42 29.12
C ASP A 104 -5.33 -11.43 30.01
N LYS A 105 -4.08 -11.74 30.38
CA LYS A 105 -3.21 -10.86 31.18
C LYS A 105 -2.28 -10.00 30.34
N ARG A 106 -2.13 -10.28 29.04
CA ARG A 106 -1.19 -9.60 28.14
C ARG A 106 -1.78 -8.30 27.59
N ALA A 107 -0.94 -7.29 27.37
CA ALA A 107 -1.38 -6.08 26.71
C ALA A 107 -1.48 -6.29 25.19
N ILE A 108 -2.44 -5.63 24.54
CA ILE A 108 -2.67 -5.76 23.10
C ILE A 108 -2.37 -4.43 22.39
N ARG A 109 -1.37 -4.47 21.51
CA ARG A 109 -1.00 -3.38 20.61
C ARG A 109 -1.69 -3.51 19.26
N SER A 110 -2.21 -2.39 18.78
CA SER A 110 -2.89 -2.21 17.49
C SER A 110 -2.90 -0.73 17.16
N PHE A 111 -3.30 -0.39 15.93
CA PHE A 111 -3.65 0.96 15.51
C PHE A 111 -4.97 0.96 14.74
N SER A 112 -5.60 2.13 14.61
CA SER A 112 -6.87 2.29 13.87
C SER A 112 -6.62 2.43 12.38
N VAL A 113 -6.92 1.39 11.59
CA VAL A 113 -6.74 1.41 10.13
C VAL A 113 -7.65 2.47 9.51
N ARG A 114 -8.88 2.60 10.03
CA ARG A 114 -9.85 3.62 9.63
C ARG A 114 -9.30 5.04 9.76
N ASN A 115 -8.78 5.36 10.95
CA ASN A 115 -8.35 6.72 11.25
C ASN A 115 -7.11 7.07 10.43
N VAL A 116 -6.13 6.16 10.38
CA VAL A 116 -4.90 6.34 9.59
C VAL A 116 -5.24 6.56 8.12
N LEU A 117 -6.10 5.73 7.52
CA LEU A 117 -6.54 5.92 6.13
C LEU A 117 -7.29 7.24 5.95
N THR A 118 -8.14 7.64 6.89
CA THR A 118 -8.88 8.91 6.83
C THR A 118 -7.93 10.10 6.82
N HIS A 119 -6.93 10.14 7.71
CA HIS A 119 -5.93 11.21 7.78
C HIS A 119 -5.09 11.28 6.49
N ILE A 120 -4.65 10.12 5.98
CA ILE A 120 -3.92 10.04 4.70
C ILE A 120 -4.79 10.56 3.57
N LYS A 121 -6.03 10.07 3.45
CA LYS A 121 -6.97 10.51 2.40
C LYS A 121 -7.17 12.02 2.42
N GLN A 122 -7.37 12.62 3.59
CA GLN A 122 -7.53 14.07 3.74
C GLN A 122 -6.28 14.85 3.31
N ALA A 123 -5.09 14.37 3.67
CA ALA A 123 -3.83 14.99 3.25
C ALA A 123 -3.69 14.98 1.72
N TYR A 124 -4.03 13.87 1.07
CA TYR A 124 -3.99 13.75 -0.39
C TYR A 124 -5.03 14.64 -1.06
N GLN A 125 -6.26 14.66 -0.55
CA GLN A 125 -7.33 15.54 -1.04
C GLN A 125 -6.90 17.01 -0.98
N ALA A 126 -6.44 17.48 0.17
CA ALA A 126 -6.05 18.88 0.35
C ALA A 126 -4.89 19.26 -0.57
N THR A 127 -3.89 18.39 -0.69
CA THR A 127 -2.69 18.63 -1.53
C THR A 127 -3.04 18.65 -3.02
N ALA A 128 -3.83 17.69 -3.49
CA ALA A 128 -4.24 17.62 -4.89
C ALA A 128 -5.11 18.82 -5.32
N ILE A 129 -5.95 19.34 -4.41
CA ILE A 129 -6.78 20.52 -4.67
C ILE A 129 -5.94 21.80 -4.71
N GLN A 130 -5.02 21.97 -3.76
CA GLN A 130 -4.27 23.23 -3.62
C GLN A 130 -3.10 23.35 -4.60
N SER A 131 -2.43 22.23 -4.90
CA SER A 131 -1.22 22.22 -5.72
C SER A 131 -1.34 21.18 -6.84
N PRO A 132 -2.28 21.34 -7.80
CA PRO A 132 -2.56 20.31 -8.79
C PRO A 132 -1.39 20.07 -9.77
N THR A 133 -0.62 21.10 -10.13
CA THR A 133 0.34 21.05 -11.24
C THR A 133 1.81 21.04 -10.83
N VAL A 134 2.13 21.32 -9.56
CA VAL A 134 3.50 21.45 -9.05
C VAL A 134 3.59 20.87 -7.64
N VAL A 135 4.69 20.17 -7.35
CA VAL A 135 4.98 19.68 -6.01
C VAL A 135 5.16 20.88 -5.06
N PRO A 136 4.41 20.96 -3.94
CA PRO A 136 4.56 22.04 -2.99
C PRO A 136 5.94 22.01 -2.34
N LYS A 137 6.52 23.20 -2.13
CA LYS A 137 7.73 23.38 -1.33
C LYS A 137 7.35 23.87 0.06
N VAL A 138 7.99 23.32 1.08
CA VAL A 138 7.84 23.74 2.48
C VAL A 138 9.21 23.81 3.15
N ALA A 139 9.40 24.83 3.97
CA ALA A 139 10.53 24.94 4.88
C ALA A 139 10.13 24.42 6.27
N PRO A 140 11.06 23.85 7.06
CA PRO A 140 10.78 23.40 8.43
C PRO A 140 10.09 24.46 9.31
N ALA A 141 10.52 25.73 9.22
CA ALA A 141 9.92 26.85 9.96
C ALA A 141 8.49 27.19 9.54
N ARG A 142 8.03 26.73 8.37
CA ARG A 142 6.74 27.09 7.75
C ARG A 142 5.86 25.87 7.47
N LEU A 143 6.13 24.73 8.08
CA LEU A 143 5.33 23.50 7.88
C LEU A 143 3.83 23.76 8.09
N GLN A 144 3.45 24.59 9.06
CA GLN A 144 2.04 24.89 9.35
C GLN A 144 1.32 25.77 8.30
N SER A 145 2.04 26.32 7.30
CA SER A 145 1.49 27.25 6.31
C SER A 145 0.72 26.58 5.17
N GLN A 146 0.96 25.28 4.93
CA GLN A 146 0.32 24.51 3.86
C GLN A 146 -0.25 23.20 4.42
N PRO A 147 -1.34 22.65 3.86
CA PRO A 147 -1.97 21.41 4.33
C PRO A 147 -1.01 20.23 4.39
N VAL A 148 -0.16 20.06 3.36
CA VAL A 148 0.84 18.99 3.34
C VAL A 148 1.86 19.16 4.47
N GLY A 149 2.37 20.38 4.67
CA GLY A 149 3.33 20.67 5.73
C GLY A 149 2.70 20.49 7.12
N ARG A 150 1.42 20.84 7.29
CA ARG A 150 0.68 20.63 8.55
C ARG A 150 0.56 19.15 8.86
N PHE A 151 0.14 18.34 7.89
CA PHE A 151 0.05 16.89 8.05
C PHE A 151 1.42 16.29 8.42
N LEU A 152 2.48 16.61 7.66
CA LEU A 152 3.83 16.13 7.94
C LEU A 152 4.36 16.62 9.31
N GLY A 153 4.05 17.87 9.68
CA GLY A 153 4.39 18.43 10.98
C GLY A 153 3.72 17.71 12.15
N GLU A 154 2.46 17.28 11.99
CA GLU A 154 1.73 16.53 13.00
C GLU A 154 2.22 15.07 13.13
N LEU A 155 2.72 14.47 12.04
CA LEU A 155 3.22 13.08 12.02
C LEU A 155 4.56 12.88 12.73
N ALA A 156 5.45 13.86 12.66
CA ALA A 156 6.77 13.79 13.26
C ALA A 156 6.94 14.87 14.34
N PRO A 157 6.25 14.83 15.49
CA PRO A 157 6.51 15.84 16.51
C PRO A 157 7.99 15.84 16.96
N PRO A 158 8.49 16.92 17.59
CA PRO A 158 9.85 16.95 18.14
C PRO A 158 10.17 15.70 18.95
N ALA A 159 11.41 15.20 18.89
CA ALA A 159 11.79 13.91 19.46
C ALA A 159 11.38 13.75 20.94
N ALA A 160 11.51 14.82 21.74
CA ALA A 160 11.07 14.83 23.14
C ALA A 160 9.55 14.61 23.28
N GLN A 161 8.74 15.22 22.41
CA GLN A 161 7.28 15.06 22.38
C GLN A 161 6.88 13.67 21.87
N ARG A 162 7.57 13.11 20.86
CA ARG A 162 7.37 11.72 20.42
C ARG A 162 7.63 10.73 21.56
N THR A 163 8.76 10.86 22.25
CA THR A 163 9.10 10.02 23.40
C THR A 163 8.08 10.16 24.53
N ALA A 164 7.66 11.39 24.85
CA ALA A 164 6.62 11.63 25.85
C ALA A 164 5.27 11.02 25.46
N LEU A 165 4.86 11.15 24.20
CA LEU A 165 3.59 10.59 23.69
C LEU A 165 3.62 9.06 23.72
N ARG A 166 4.71 8.43 23.27
CA ARG A 166 4.88 6.98 23.36
C ARG A 166 4.77 6.52 24.81
N THR A 167 5.51 7.16 25.72
CA THR A 167 5.50 6.85 27.15
C THR A 167 4.09 6.99 27.74
N GLN A 168 3.36 8.03 27.34
CA GLN A 168 1.99 8.24 27.76
C GLN A 168 1.04 7.14 27.26
N LEU A 169 1.13 6.75 25.98
CA LEU A 169 0.30 5.69 25.41
C LEU A 169 0.62 4.33 26.02
N ASP A 170 1.89 4.02 26.26
CA ASP A 170 2.31 2.79 26.94
C ASP A 170 1.78 2.74 28.38
N ALA A 171 1.88 3.84 29.12
CA ALA A 171 1.31 3.94 30.46
C ALA A 171 -0.22 3.78 30.44
N GLN A 172 -0.92 4.38 29.48
CA GLN A 172 -2.37 4.22 29.31
C GLN A 172 -2.75 2.78 28.97
N LEU A 173 -2.02 2.13 28.06
CA LEU A 173 -2.23 0.73 27.68
C LEU A 173 -2.08 -0.19 28.89
N ARG A 174 -1.00 -0.04 29.66
CA ARG A 174 -0.71 -0.87 30.84
C ARG A 174 -1.65 -0.55 32.01
N ALA A 175 -2.11 0.68 32.17
CA ALA A 175 -3.10 1.05 33.20
C ALA A 175 -4.55 0.68 32.82
N SER A 176 -4.83 0.43 31.54
CA SER A 176 -6.18 0.10 31.08
C SER A 176 -6.65 -1.24 31.63
N PRO A 177 -7.84 -1.33 32.25
CA PRO A 177 -8.43 -2.62 32.67
C PRO A 177 -8.64 -3.58 31.49
N SER A 178 -8.90 -3.04 30.30
CA SER A 178 -9.03 -3.84 29.08
C SER A 178 -7.70 -4.30 28.52
N ARG A 179 -6.55 -3.81 29.00
CA ARG A 179 -5.22 -4.09 28.43
C ARG A 179 -5.09 -3.79 26.93
N ALA A 180 -5.97 -2.96 26.38
CA ALA A 180 -5.95 -2.48 25.00
C ALA A 180 -6.45 -1.02 24.96
N LEU A 181 -5.97 -0.24 24.00
CA LEU A 181 -6.46 1.11 23.77
C LEU A 181 -7.75 1.09 22.92
N PHE A 182 -8.68 1.97 23.23
CA PHE A 182 -9.85 2.25 22.38
C PHE A 182 -9.55 3.46 21.50
N ASN A 183 -9.71 3.30 20.19
CA ASN A 183 -9.49 4.35 19.21
C ASN A 183 -10.83 4.95 18.77
N PRO A 184 -11.12 6.21 19.11
CA PRO A 184 -12.36 6.82 18.67
C PRO A 184 -12.32 7.03 17.15
N THR A 185 -13.45 6.81 16.49
CA THR A 185 -13.53 6.92 15.02
C THR A 185 -13.47 8.39 14.60
N VAL A 186 -12.61 8.70 13.64
CA VAL A 186 -12.57 10.00 12.96
C VAL A 186 -13.41 9.93 11.69
N ASP A 187 -14.25 10.94 11.44
CA ASP A 187 -15.01 11.03 10.19
C ASP A 187 -14.24 11.77 9.08
N ASP A 188 -14.77 11.76 7.84
CA ASP A 188 -14.05 12.44 6.74
C ASP A 188 -13.94 13.96 6.92
N ALA A 189 -14.59 14.57 7.91
CA ALA A 189 -14.38 15.98 8.27
C ALA A 189 -13.29 16.16 9.35
N GLY A 190 -12.59 15.09 9.74
CA GLY A 190 -11.58 15.10 10.80
C GLY A 190 -12.19 15.20 12.20
N SER A 191 -13.52 15.07 12.31
CA SER A 191 -14.24 15.16 13.57
C SER A 191 -14.32 13.80 14.23
N VAL A 192 -14.06 13.76 15.53
CA VAL A 192 -14.16 12.52 16.31
C VAL A 192 -15.63 12.18 16.52
N LYS A 193 -16.10 11.09 15.90
CA LYS A 193 -17.41 10.48 16.15
C LYS A 193 -17.30 9.57 17.36
N THR A 194 -17.83 10.00 18.50
CA THR A 194 -17.88 9.14 19.70
C THR A 194 -19.19 8.34 19.78
N ARG A 195 -19.05 7.01 19.90
CA ARG A 195 -19.94 6.17 20.71
C ARG A 195 -19.09 5.27 21.60
N GLY A 196 -19.23 5.45 22.93
CA GLY A 196 -18.67 4.59 23.97
C GLY A 196 -17.19 4.85 24.34
N ILE A 197 -16.90 5.95 25.05
CA ILE A 197 -15.60 6.13 25.72
C ILE A 197 -15.65 5.49 27.11
N VAL A 198 -14.75 4.55 27.39
CA VAL A 198 -14.31 4.28 28.77
C VAL A 198 -13.39 5.42 29.17
N ALA A 199 -13.77 6.16 30.21
CA ALA A 199 -13.01 7.29 30.72
C ALA A 199 -11.55 6.91 31.03
N THR A 200 -10.61 7.83 30.75
CA THR A 200 -9.24 7.76 31.28
C THR A 200 -9.29 7.50 32.79
N PRO A 201 -8.53 6.54 33.33
CA PRO A 201 -8.48 6.31 34.78
C PRO A 201 -8.05 7.59 35.50
N ALA A 202 -8.84 8.02 36.48
CA ALA A 202 -8.44 9.10 37.38
C ALA A 202 -7.25 8.64 38.23
N GLY A 203 -6.12 9.36 38.16
CA GLY A 203 -4.98 9.15 39.07
C GLY A 203 -3.64 8.74 38.43
N ALA A 204 -3.54 8.59 37.11
CA ALA A 204 -2.26 8.37 36.45
C ALA A 204 -1.45 9.68 36.39
N ASN A 205 -0.36 9.78 37.17
CA ASN A 205 0.64 10.86 37.09
C ASN A 205 1.48 10.70 35.81
N VAL A 206 0.84 10.83 34.66
CA VAL A 206 1.49 10.76 33.35
C VAL A 206 1.58 12.19 32.81
N PRO A 207 2.75 12.65 32.33
CA PRO A 207 2.86 13.94 31.66
C PRO A 207 1.81 14.02 30.55
N LYS A 208 0.93 15.04 30.58
CA LYS A 208 -0.04 15.26 29.49
C LYS A 208 0.73 15.82 28.29
N ALA A 209 1.09 14.97 27.34
CA ALA A 209 1.45 15.44 26.01
C ALA A 209 0.18 15.94 25.31
N THR A 210 0.14 17.22 24.95
CA THR A 210 -0.84 17.72 23.98
C THR A 210 -0.45 17.17 22.61
N ALA A 211 -1.26 16.27 22.05
CA ALA A 211 -1.04 15.65 20.76
C ALA A 211 -2.33 15.69 19.92
N SER A 212 -2.20 15.93 18.61
CA SER A 212 -3.35 15.84 17.70
C SER A 212 -3.79 14.38 17.52
N PRO A 213 -5.04 14.12 17.08
CA PRO A 213 -5.46 12.76 16.74
C PRO A 213 -4.53 12.08 15.73
N VAL A 214 -4.03 12.83 14.73
CA VAL A 214 -3.03 12.35 13.75
C VAL A 214 -1.78 11.83 14.45
N ALA A 215 -1.19 12.63 15.36
CA ALA A 215 0.01 12.23 16.09
C ALA A 215 -0.23 10.97 16.95
N VAL A 216 -1.41 10.83 17.57
CA VAL A 216 -1.78 9.65 18.37
C VAL A 216 -1.93 8.40 17.51
N ASP A 217 -2.70 8.47 16.42
CA ASP A 217 -2.96 7.32 15.55
C ASP A 217 -1.66 6.81 14.90
N PHE A 218 -0.79 7.71 14.43
CA PHE A 218 0.50 7.33 13.84
C PHE A 218 1.54 6.90 14.87
N GLN A 219 1.51 7.42 16.10
CA GLN A 219 2.36 6.87 17.17
C GLN A 219 1.97 5.42 17.50
N GLN A 220 0.69 5.03 17.37
CA GLN A 220 0.28 3.63 17.52
C GLN A 220 0.78 2.76 16.36
N VAL A 221 0.83 3.28 15.13
CA VAL A 221 1.48 2.58 13.99
C VAL A 221 2.96 2.34 14.27
N ASP A 222 3.70 3.37 14.70
CA ASP A 222 5.10 3.24 15.08
C ASP A 222 5.29 2.22 16.22
N SER A 223 4.48 2.29 17.28
CA SER A 223 4.53 1.33 18.38
C SER A 223 4.15 -0.10 18.00
N PHE A 224 3.32 -0.29 16.96
CA PHE A 224 2.97 -1.62 16.44
C PHE A 224 4.11 -2.24 15.63
N TYR A 225 4.78 -1.45 14.79
CA TYR A 225 5.86 -1.93 13.92
C TYR A 225 7.26 -1.85 14.54
N ARG A 226 7.43 -1.09 15.63
CA ARG A 226 8.68 -0.94 16.40
C ARG A 226 8.41 -1.24 17.89
N PRO A 227 8.38 -2.54 18.26
CA PRO A 227 8.06 -3.05 19.60
C PRO A 227 8.82 -2.41 20.76
N THR A 228 10.12 -2.09 20.59
CA THR A 228 10.98 -1.57 21.67
C THR A 228 11.75 -0.31 21.26
N SER A 229 12.13 0.49 22.26
CA SER A 229 13.05 1.62 22.14
C SER A 229 14.37 1.14 21.55
N TYR A 230 14.57 1.36 20.25
CA TYR A 230 15.82 1.14 19.54
C TYR A 230 16.98 1.84 20.27
N PRO A 231 17.97 1.14 20.86
CA PRO A 231 19.33 1.66 20.84
C PRO A 231 19.91 1.48 19.41
N PRO A 232 20.91 2.29 19.00
CA PRO A 232 21.49 2.18 17.67
C PRO A 232 22.10 0.78 17.45
N ARG A 233 21.85 0.21 16.25
CA ARG A 233 22.46 -0.98 15.64
C ARG A 233 23.59 -1.62 16.48
N VAL A 234 23.23 -2.57 17.34
CA VAL A 234 24.13 -3.69 17.64
C VAL A 234 23.57 -4.85 16.84
N GLU A 235 24.35 -5.38 15.88
CA GLU A 235 24.03 -6.62 15.17
C GLU A 235 23.94 -7.75 16.20
N ARG A 236 22.74 -7.96 16.76
CA ARG A 236 22.43 -9.24 17.41
C ARG A 236 22.21 -10.25 16.30
N VAL A 237 23.11 -11.22 16.20
CA VAL A 237 22.88 -12.46 15.45
C VAL A 237 21.57 -13.03 15.96
N ARG A 238 20.51 -13.01 15.14
CA ARG A 238 19.24 -13.63 15.50
C ARG A 238 19.53 -15.10 15.82
N PRO A 239 19.24 -15.60 17.03
CA PRO A 239 19.40 -17.01 17.30
C PRO A 239 18.59 -17.81 16.27
N PRO A 240 19.11 -18.95 15.75
CA PRO A 240 18.36 -19.76 14.81
C PRO A 240 17.01 -20.13 15.42
N VAL A 241 15.93 -19.92 14.67
CA VAL A 241 14.59 -20.40 15.07
C VAL A 241 14.67 -21.93 15.11
N VAL A 242 14.78 -22.51 16.31
CA VAL A 242 14.70 -23.95 16.51
C VAL A 242 13.25 -24.35 16.31
N ALA A 243 12.98 -25.19 15.32
CA ALA A 243 11.63 -25.70 15.08
C ALA A 243 11.12 -26.40 16.35
N PRO A 244 9.94 -26.04 16.88
CA PRO A 244 9.43 -26.66 18.09
C PRO A 244 8.99 -28.09 17.79
N LYS A 245 9.45 -29.05 18.60
CA LYS A 245 8.94 -30.41 18.55
C LYS A 245 7.44 -30.41 18.87
N LEU A 246 6.61 -30.85 17.94
CA LEU A 246 5.16 -30.90 18.15
C LEU A 246 4.79 -32.10 19.03
N ASP A 247 4.06 -31.84 20.13
CA ASP A 247 3.42 -32.89 20.92
C ASP A 247 2.05 -33.27 20.34
N PHE A 248 1.47 -34.37 20.85
CA PHE A 248 0.16 -34.87 20.48
C PHE A 248 -0.93 -33.77 20.37
N HIS A 249 -1.03 -32.86 21.34
CA HIS A 249 -2.07 -31.82 21.33
C HIS A 249 -1.81 -30.76 20.25
N LYS A 250 -0.54 -30.41 19.99
CA LYS A 250 -0.15 -29.50 18.90
C LYS A 250 -0.41 -30.13 17.53
N ILE A 251 -0.16 -31.44 17.37
CA ILE A 251 -0.52 -32.18 16.14
C ILE A 251 -2.03 -32.10 15.91
N LEU A 252 -2.85 -32.45 16.91
CA LEU A 252 -4.32 -32.35 16.79
C LEU A 252 -4.80 -30.93 16.47
N SER A 253 -4.19 -29.92 17.10
CA SER A 253 -4.52 -28.51 16.85
C SER A 253 -4.20 -28.11 15.40
N SER A 254 -3.07 -28.58 14.85
CA SER A 254 -2.68 -28.34 13.45
C SER A 254 -3.66 -28.96 12.44
N LEU A 255 -4.23 -30.13 12.75
CA LEU A 255 -5.25 -30.78 11.92
C LEU A 255 -6.55 -29.97 11.83
N GLY A 256 -6.75 -28.99 12.71
CA GLY A 256 -7.85 -28.04 12.66
C GLY A 256 -8.02 -27.31 11.32
N GLN A 257 -6.94 -27.20 10.54
CA GLN A 257 -6.91 -26.58 9.21
C GLN A 257 -7.44 -27.50 8.09
N TYR A 258 -7.70 -28.77 8.40
CA TYR A 258 -8.06 -29.81 7.43
C TYR A 258 -9.36 -30.52 7.82
N PRO A 259 -10.55 -29.87 7.65
CA PRO A 259 -11.83 -30.44 8.04
C PRO A 259 -12.15 -31.81 7.44
N GLY A 260 -11.69 -32.06 6.21
CA GLY A 260 -11.83 -33.37 5.56
C GLY A 260 -10.98 -34.46 6.23
N VAL A 261 -9.75 -34.14 6.64
CA VAL A 261 -8.88 -35.08 7.38
C VAL A 261 -9.46 -35.36 8.77
N LEU A 262 -9.96 -34.35 9.49
CA LEU A 262 -10.60 -34.54 10.80
C LEU A 262 -11.76 -35.55 10.74
N ARG A 263 -12.58 -35.50 9.68
CA ARG A 263 -13.65 -36.48 9.43
C ARG A 263 -13.10 -37.86 9.10
N ALA A 264 -12.09 -37.92 8.22
CA ALA A 264 -11.48 -39.17 7.80
C ALA A 264 -10.88 -39.98 8.97
N VAL A 265 -10.31 -39.30 9.98
CA VAL A 265 -9.71 -39.96 11.16
C VAL A 265 -10.62 -40.00 12.40
N GLY A 266 -11.88 -39.55 12.29
CA GLY A 266 -12.87 -39.63 13.37
C GLY A 266 -12.67 -38.63 14.51
N LEU A 267 -12.02 -37.49 14.27
CA LEU A 267 -11.98 -36.34 15.19
C LEU A 267 -13.17 -35.38 14.99
N VAL A 268 -13.81 -35.45 13.82
CA VAL A 268 -15.12 -34.87 13.54
C VAL A 268 -16.04 -35.98 13.10
N ILE A 269 -17.23 -36.06 13.69
CA ILE A 269 -18.20 -37.12 13.40
C ILE A 269 -19.52 -36.46 13.03
N ASP A 270 -19.93 -36.60 11.77
CA ASP A 270 -21.20 -36.05 11.29
C ASP A 270 -22.37 -36.97 11.67
N LEU A 271 -23.41 -36.39 12.26
CA LEU A 271 -24.60 -37.07 12.75
C LEU A 271 -25.87 -36.47 12.14
N GLU A 272 -26.88 -37.32 11.99
CA GLU A 272 -28.24 -36.97 11.60
C GLU A 272 -29.24 -37.40 12.69
N VAL A 273 -30.21 -36.53 12.97
CA VAL A 273 -31.38 -36.84 13.80
C VAL A 273 -32.67 -36.45 13.09
N PRO A 274 -33.79 -37.15 13.33
CA PRO A 274 -35.08 -36.78 12.75
C PRO A 274 -35.46 -35.34 13.09
N PHE A 275 -35.96 -34.60 12.10
CA PHE A 275 -36.53 -33.28 12.35
C PHE A 275 -37.94 -33.42 12.91
N ASP A 276 -38.19 -32.75 14.04
CA ASP A 276 -39.50 -32.59 14.64
C ASP A 276 -39.82 -31.10 14.70
N ALA A 277 -40.99 -30.68 14.18
CA ALA A 277 -41.41 -29.29 14.18
C ALA A 277 -41.47 -28.69 15.59
N ALA A 278 -41.67 -29.52 16.62
CA ALA A 278 -41.60 -29.07 18.00
C ALA A 278 -40.21 -28.55 18.38
N LEU A 279 -39.12 -28.97 17.71
CA LEU A 279 -37.75 -28.52 17.99
C LEU A 279 -37.47 -27.09 17.50
N GLN A 280 -38.36 -26.49 16.71
CA GLN A 280 -38.15 -25.15 16.16
C GLN A 280 -38.03 -24.08 17.26
N GLY A 281 -37.25 -23.05 16.96
CA GLY A 281 -36.93 -21.94 17.87
C GLY A 281 -35.52 -22.00 18.43
N GLN A 282 -35.29 -21.23 19.50
CA GLN A 282 -34.01 -21.18 20.20
C GLN A 282 -33.94 -22.29 21.26
N THR A 283 -32.87 -23.07 21.25
CA THR A 283 -32.65 -24.18 22.20
C THR A 283 -31.15 -24.42 22.39
N THR A 284 -30.79 -25.47 23.12
CA THR A 284 -29.41 -25.98 23.21
C THR A 284 -29.32 -27.37 22.58
N VAL A 285 -28.15 -27.74 22.08
CA VAL A 285 -27.83 -29.09 21.61
C VAL A 285 -26.62 -29.62 22.37
N MET A 286 -26.67 -30.90 22.75
CA MET A 286 -25.58 -31.62 23.39
C MET A 286 -25.56 -33.06 22.87
N VAL A 287 -24.39 -33.68 22.87
CA VAL A 287 -24.24 -35.09 22.48
C VAL A 287 -23.75 -35.91 23.66
N THR A 288 -24.23 -37.15 23.77
CA THR A 288 -23.75 -38.13 24.74
C THR A 288 -23.15 -39.33 23.98
N PRO A 289 -21.82 -39.54 24.05
CA PRO A 289 -21.17 -40.66 23.40
C PRO A 289 -21.33 -41.95 24.22
N THR A 290 -21.50 -43.07 23.53
CA THR A 290 -21.38 -44.43 24.09
C THR A 290 -20.26 -45.15 23.34
N TRP A 291 -19.14 -45.38 24.03
CA TRP A 291 -17.95 -46.03 23.50
C TRP A 291 -17.23 -46.83 24.58
N SER A 292 -16.27 -47.67 24.18
CA SER A 292 -15.57 -48.61 25.07
C SER A 292 -14.08 -48.26 25.22
N PRO A 293 -13.73 -47.22 26.01
CA PRO A 293 -12.35 -46.86 26.26
C PRO A 293 -11.63 -47.92 27.11
N VAL A 294 -10.37 -48.19 26.80
CA VAL A 294 -9.48 -49.04 27.60
C VAL A 294 -8.97 -48.28 28.82
N THR A 295 -8.65 -46.99 28.65
CA THR A 295 -8.19 -46.12 29.72
C THR A 295 -9.39 -45.43 30.38
N ALA A 296 -9.42 -45.37 31.71
CA ALA A 296 -10.48 -44.66 32.43
C ALA A 296 -10.61 -43.21 31.93
N THR A 297 -11.78 -42.87 31.37
CA THR A 297 -11.99 -41.62 30.64
C THR A 297 -13.09 -40.78 31.26
N THR A 298 -12.83 -39.49 31.45
CA THR A 298 -13.86 -38.50 31.70
C THR A 298 -14.39 -37.96 30.38
N ASN A 299 -15.68 -38.17 30.10
CA ASN A 299 -16.36 -37.56 28.95
C ASN A 299 -16.98 -36.22 29.36
N VAL A 300 -16.65 -35.14 28.66
CA VAL A 300 -17.22 -33.80 28.86
C VAL A 300 -18.08 -33.45 27.65
N THR A 301 -19.34 -33.10 27.88
CA THR A 301 -20.33 -32.85 26.82
C THR A 301 -20.93 -31.46 27.00
N PRO A 302 -20.30 -30.38 26.50
CA PRO A 302 -20.85 -29.04 26.63
C PRO A 302 -22.13 -28.87 25.82
N ARG A 303 -23.01 -27.95 26.27
CA ARG A 303 -24.21 -27.56 25.53
C ARG A 303 -23.89 -26.40 24.59
N THR A 304 -24.33 -26.48 23.35
CA THR A 304 -24.21 -25.40 22.36
C THR A 304 -25.59 -24.79 22.12
N ARG A 305 -25.72 -23.47 22.29
CA ARG A 305 -26.92 -22.71 21.90
C ARG A 305 -27.11 -22.76 20.40
N CYS A 306 -28.33 -23.02 19.96
CA CYS A 306 -28.65 -23.14 18.55
C CYS A 306 -30.05 -22.59 18.24
N SER A 307 -30.25 -22.25 16.97
CA SER A 307 -31.55 -21.87 16.43
C SER A 307 -31.95 -22.87 15.35
N ILE A 308 -33.16 -23.40 15.47
CA ILE A 308 -33.72 -24.43 14.59
C ILE A 308 -34.93 -23.86 13.85
N GLY A 309 -34.96 -24.00 12.53
CA GLY A 309 -36.07 -23.66 11.65
C GLY A 309 -36.22 -24.70 10.54
N PRO A 310 -37.19 -24.53 9.62
CA PRO A 310 -37.47 -25.52 8.56
C PRO A 310 -36.27 -25.81 7.65
N SER A 311 -35.40 -24.82 7.44
CA SER A 311 -34.21 -24.90 6.59
C SER A 311 -32.94 -24.41 7.30
N GLN A 312 -32.99 -24.21 8.62
CA GLN A 312 -31.88 -23.62 9.39
C GLN A 312 -31.62 -24.45 10.64
N PHE A 313 -30.36 -24.79 10.87
CA PHE A 313 -29.89 -25.33 12.14
C PHE A 313 -28.46 -24.84 12.36
N VAL A 314 -28.33 -23.74 13.12
CA VAL A 314 -27.06 -23.03 13.29
C VAL A 314 -26.79 -22.72 14.75
N ALA A 315 -25.52 -22.57 15.12
CA ALA A 315 -25.14 -22.06 16.43
C ALA A 315 -25.68 -20.63 16.61
N GLN A 316 -26.23 -20.33 17.78
CA GLN A 316 -26.84 -19.04 18.06
C GLN A 316 -25.74 -18.06 18.53
N PRO A 317 -25.61 -16.87 17.91
CA PRO A 317 -24.72 -15.83 18.41
C PRO A 317 -25.32 -15.11 19.62
N ARG A 318 -24.47 -14.52 20.48
CA ARG A 318 -24.93 -13.56 21.50
C ARG A 318 -25.44 -12.27 20.85
N ALA A 319 -26.24 -11.50 21.59
CA ALA A 319 -26.90 -10.29 21.09
C ALA A 319 -25.90 -9.23 20.55
N ASP A 320 -24.75 -9.10 21.19
CA ASP A 320 -23.67 -8.15 20.87
C ASP A 320 -22.61 -8.71 19.92
N SER A 321 -22.74 -9.97 19.48
CA SER A 321 -21.80 -10.67 18.63
C SER A 321 -21.61 -9.99 17.28
N ASP A 322 -20.42 -10.15 16.71
CA ASP A 322 -20.10 -9.74 15.33
C ASP A 322 -20.76 -10.66 14.28
N ILE A 323 -21.37 -11.77 14.73
CA ILE A 323 -21.99 -12.81 13.89
C ILE A 323 -23.51 -12.64 13.82
N ALA A 324 -24.08 -12.79 12.62
CA ALA A 324 -25.51 -12.99 12.37
C ALA A 324 -25.70 -14.05 11.28
N ASN A 325 -26.61 -15.02 11.51
CA ASN A 325 -26.91 -16.09 10.55
C ASN A 325 -25.68 -16.85 10.02
N GLY A 326 -24.65 -17.04 10.86
CA GLY A 326 -23.41 -17.71 10.46
C GLY A 326 -22.47 -16.86 9.58
N MET A 327 -22.66 -15.54 9.52
CA MET A 327 -21.84 -14.59 8.78
C MET A 327 -21.42 -13.41 9.65
N LEU A 328 -20.29 -12.77 9.32
CA LEU A 328 -19.91 -11.48 9.92
C LEU A 328 -20.81 -10.36 9.39
N LYS A 329 -21.23 -9.45 10.26
CA LYS A 329 -22.10 -8.30 9.97
C LYS A 329 -21.37 -7.19 9.18
N LEU A 330 -20.88 -7.47 7.97
CA LEU A 330 -20.13 -6.49 7.16
C LEU A 330 -20.97 -5.29 6.70
N ASN A 331 -22.29 -5.36 6.83
CA ASN A 331 -23.22 -4.25 6.65
C ASN A 331 -23.29 -3.28 7.84
N ASP A 332 -22.65 -3.60 8.97
CA ASP A 332 -22.52 -2.71 10.12
C ASP A 332 -21.20 -1.93 10.03
N ASP A 333 -21.26 -0.74 9.43
CA ASP A 333 -20.12 0.17 9.24
C ASP A 333 -19.50 0.69 10.55
N THR A 334 -20.18 0.49 11.69
CA THR A 334 -19.64 0.79 13.01
C THR A 334 -18.71 -0.30 13.54
N ARG A 335 -18.80 -1.51 12.99
CA ARG A 335 -18.00 -2.68 13.37
C ARG A 335 -16.95 -3.05 12.34
N PHE A 336 -17.30 -2.94 11.06
CA PHE A 336 -16.45 -3.38 9.96
C PHE A 336 -16.15 -2.26 8.98
N GLU A 337 -14.99 -2.35 8.36
CA GLU A 337 -14.57 -1.50 7.26
C GLU A 337 -14.07 -2.34 6.11
N VAL A 338 -14.38 -1.91 4.90
CA VAL A 338 -13.84 -2.48 3.68
C VAL A 338 -13.03 -1.40 2.96
N GLY A 339 -11.79 -1.71 2.62
CA GLY A 339 -10.91 -0.78 1.93
C GLY A 339 -9.99 -1.49 0.95
N GLN A 340 -9.15 -0.70 0.29
CA GLN A 340 -8.33 -1.18 -0.84
C GLN A 340 -6.90 -0.64 -0.94
N VAL A 341 -6.58 0.32 -0.07
CA VAL A 341 -5.25 0.96 -0.01
C VAL A 341 -4.36 0.18 0.94
N ASP A 342 -3.08 0.07 0.60
CA ASP A 342 -2.01 -0.36 1.54
C ASP A 342 -1.81 0.70 2.63
N VAL A 343 -2.62 0.64 3.69
CA VAL A 343 -2.64 1.63 4.78
C VAL A 343 -1.32 1.61 5.55
N ASP A 344 -0.81 0.42 5.83
CA ASP A 344 0.45 0.18 6.53
C ASP A 344 1.64 0.78 5.79
N GLY A 345 1.80 0.43 4.52
CA GLY A 345 2.85 0.96 3.66
C GLY A 345 2.72 2.47 3.46
N ALA A 346 1.50 3.00 3.33
CA ALA A 346 1.26 4.43 3.21
C ALA A 346 1.62 5.17 4.51
N ALA A 347 1.29 4.60 5.68
CA ALA A 347 1.58 5.21 6.98
C ALA A 347 3.08 5.27 7.26
N ILE A 348 3.80 4.17 7.03
CA ILE A 348 5.26 4.10 7.21
C ILE A 348 5.96 5.11 6.31
N LYS A 349 5.60 5.16 5.02
CA LYS A 349 6.18 6.14 4.08
C LYS A 349 5.86 7.58 4.48
N ALA A 350 4.65 7.86 4.97
CA ALA A 350 4.26 9.19 5.41
C ALA A 350 5.05 9.64 6.65
N MET A 351 5.31 8.74 7.60
CA MET A 351 6.18 9.02 8.74
C MET A 351 7.62 9.31 8.30
N THR A 352 8.17 8.53 7.35
CA THR A 352 9.52 8.81 6.80
C THR A 352 9.58 10.16 6.08
N ALA A 353 8.59 10.46 5.24
CA ALA A 353 8.51 11.77 4.57
C ALA A 353 8.37 12.93 5.57
N ALA A 354 7.68 12.71 6.70
CA ALA A 354 7.56 13.70 7.76
C ALA A 354 8.89 13.97 8.48
N GLU A 355 9.69 12.91 8.74
CA GLU A 355 11.03 13.06 9.30
C GLU A 355 11.97 13.81 8.35
N GLU A 356 11.90 13.52 7.04
CA GLU A 356 12.68 14.21 6.01
C GLU A 356 12.30 15.69 5.89
N ALA A 357 11.00 16.02 5.89
CA ALA A 357 10.49 17.38 5.77
C ALA A 357 10.88 18.29 6.95
N GLN A 358 11.23 17.70 8.10
CA GLN A 358 11.70 18.43 9.28
C GLN A 358 13.21 18.51 9.39
N SER A 359 13.93 17.73 8.58
CA SER A 359 15.39 17.74 8.54
C SER A 359 15.91 18.93 7.73
N GLY A 360 17.09 19.46 8.10
CA GLY A 360 17.76 20.54 7.36
C GLY A 360 17.69 21.91 8.04
N GLU A 361 18.07 22.95 7.30
CA GLU A 361 18.05 24.33 7.82
C GLU A 361 16.61 24.87 7.89
N ALA A 362 16.33 25.72 8.89
CA ALA A 362 14.97 26.13 9.23
C ALA A 362 14.20 26.82 8.08
N ASP A 363 14.90 27.58 7.25
CA ASP A 363 14.35 28.33 6.11
C ASP A 363 14.60 27.65 4.75
N GLU A 364 15.24 26.47 4.74
CA GLU A 364 15.49 25.71 3.52
C GLU A 364 14.18 25.09 2.99
N GLU A 365 13.69 25.59 1.86
CA GLU A 365 12.51 25.01 1.21
C GLU A 365 12.82 23.70 0.50
N LYS A 366 12.12 22.64 0.90
CA LYS A 366 12.23 21.31 0.31
C LYS A 366 10.93 20.89 -0.35
N ASN A 367 11.02 20.04 -1.37
CA ASN A 367 9.84 19.42 -1.96
C ASN A 367 9.12 18.58 -0.90
N ALA A 368 7.88 18.92 -0.58
CA ALA A 368 7.00 18.11 0.26
C ALA A 368 6.02 17.32 -0.59
N ALA A 369 6.57 16.38 -1.36
CA ALA A 369 5.72 15.38 -2.01
C ALA A 369 5.17 14.42 -0.96
N LEU A 370 3.85 14.23 -0.95
CA LEU A 370 3.28 13.06 -0.30
C LEU A 370 3.81 11.80 -1.01
N PRO A 371 4.08 10.72 -0.27
CA PRO A 371 4.61 9.49 -0.85
C PRO A 371 3.65 8.90 -1.89
N SER A 372 4.07 7.93 -2.70
CA SER A 372 3.13 7.22 -3.58
C SER A 372 2.32 6.18 -2.78
N LEU A 373 1.00 6.17 -2.93
CA LEU A 373 0.12 5.11 -2.42
C LEU A 373 0.27 3.82 -3.23
N ARG A 374 -0.26 2.73 -2.68
CA ARG A 374 -0.36 1.42 -3.34
C ARG A 374 -1.73 0.80 -3.13
N SER A 375 -2.17 0.04 -4.11
CA SER A 375 -3.37 -0.78 -4.07
C SER A 375 -3.00 -2.16 -3.50
N ALA A 376 -3.70 -2.62 -2.45
CA ALA A 376 -3.38 -3.88 -1.75
C ALA A 376 -4.30 -5.06 -2.11
N GLY A 377 -5.30 -4.82 -2.96
CA GLY A 377 -6.49 -5.69 -3.08
C GLY A 377 -7.60 -5.20 -2.16
N ILE A 378 -8.69 -5.95 -1.99
CA ILE A 378 -9.80 -5.57 -1.10
C ILE A 378 -9.62 -6.22 0.26
N TRP A 379 -9.52 -5.42 1.32
CA TRP A 379 -9.39 -5.90 2.70
C TRP A 379 -10.64 -5.62 3.52
N VAL A 380 -10.83 -6.44 4.57
CA VAL A 380 -11.88 -6.24 5.59
C VAL A 380 -11.22 -6.08 6.95
N ALA A 381 -11.50 -4.97 7.63
CA ALA A 381 -11.02 -4.70 8.98
C ALA A 381 -12.16 -4.69 9.99
N ARG A 382 -11.87 -5.13 11.21
CA ARG A 382 -12.77 -4.97 12.36
C ARG A 382 -12.32 -3.72 13.12
N VAL A 383 -13.14 -2.69 13.15
CA VAL A 383 -12.84 -1.41 13.80
C VAL A 383 -12.66 -1.64 15.30
N ASN A 384 -11.63 -1.08 15.94
CA ASN A 384 -11.35 -1.27 17.38
C ASN A 384 -11.13 -2.73 17.78
N ARG A 385 -10.47 -3.51 16.90
CA ARG A 385 -10.34 -4.94 17.10
C ARG A 385 -9.61 -5.34 18.37
N ALA A 386 -8.46 -4.74 18.65
CA ALA A 386 -7.71 -5.04 19.87
C ALA A 386 -8.57 -4.83 21.12
N HIS A 387 -9.33 -3.74 21.17
CA HIS A 387 -10.26 -3.49 22.26
C HIS A 387 -11.33 -4.59 22.40
N GLN A 388 -11.93 -5.05 21.29
CA GLN A 388 -12.90 -6.16 21.34
C GLN A 388 -12.25 -7.49 21.76
N VAL A 389 -11.05 -7.79 21.26
CA VAL A 389 -10.33 -9.01 21.63
C VAL A 389 -10.05 -9.00 23.13
N ALA A 390 -9.59 -7.88 23.66
CA ALA A 390 -9.18 -7.77 25.05
C ALA A 390 -10.37 -7.68 26.03
N THR A 391 -11.48 -7.02 25.66
CA THR A 391 -12.66 -6.87 26.54
C THR A 391 -13.67 -7.99 26.43
N VAL A 392 -13.70 -8.69 25.30
CA VAL A 392 -14.75 -9.69 25.01
C VAL A 392 -14.13 -11.07 24.80
N THR A 393 -13.18 -11.21 23.87
CA THR A 393 -12.70 -12.51 23.41
C THR A 393 -11.83 -13.22 24.47
N LEU A 394 -10.76 -12.59 24.94
CA LEU A 394 -9.81 -13.23 25.87
C LEU A 394 -10.41 -13.53 27.26
N PRO A 395 -11.14 -12.61 27.93
CA PRO A 395 -11.76 -12.90 29.23
C PRO A 395 -12.77 -14.04 29.16
N ARG A 396 -13.49 -14.15 28.04
CA ARG A 396 -14.44 -15.22 27.80
C ARG A 396 -13.74 -16.57 27.62
N LEU A 397 -12.70 -16.62 26.80
CA LEU A 397 -11.90 -17.83 26.60
C LEU A 397 -11.28 -18.31 27.94
N ALA A 398 -10.77 -17.39 28.76
CA ALA A 398 -10.25 -17.71 30.08
C ALA A 398 -11.33 -18.32 31.00
N THR A 399 -12.51 -17.69 31.05
CA THR A 399 -13.64 -18.18 31.86
C THR A 399 -14.12 -19.56 31.40
N GLN A 400 -14.28 -19.76 30.08
CA GLN A 400 -14.70 -21.03 29.51
C GLN A 400 -13.69 -22.14 29.77
N ASN A 401 -12.39 -21.87 29.65
CA ASN A 401 -11.36 -22.84 29.94
C ASN A 401 -11.41 -23.32 31.40
N VAL A 402 -11.58 -22.40 32.36
CA VAL A 402 -11.72 -22.75 33.78
C VAL A 402 -12.96 -23.61 34.02
N GLN A 403 -14.10 -23.23 33.42
CA GLN A 403 -15.36 -23.95 33.52
C GLN A 403 -15.27 -25.39 32.96
N LEU A 404 -14.64 -25.57 31.79
CA LEU A 404 -14.45 -26.87 31.16
C LEU A 404 -13.53 -27.78 31.99
N VAL A 405 -12.47 -27.22 32.60
CA VAL A 405 -11.61 -27.96 33.55
C VAL A 405 -12.40 -28.39 34.78
N ASN A 406 -13.22 -27.50 35.34
CA ASN A 406 -14.04 -27.82 36.53
C ASN A 406 -15.09 -28.90 36.25
N LEU A 407 -15.66 -28.96 35.04
CA LEU A 407 -16.52 -30.08 34.62
C LEU A 407 -15.76 -31.40 34.58
N ALA A 408 -14.57 -31.40 33.99
CA ALA A 408 -13.73 -32.59 33.91
C ALA A 408 -13.39 -33.14 35.31
N ASP A 409 -13.24 -32.24 36.28
CA ASP A 409 -12.98 -32.59 37.68
C ASP A 409 -14.25 -32.91 38.50
N LYS A 410 -15.45 -32.86 37.89
CA LYS A 410 -16.76 -33.01 38.57
C LYS A 410 -16.97 -32.05 39.76
N LYS A 411 -16.30 -30.88 39.74
CA LYS A 411 -16.30 -29.91 40.85
C LYS A 411 -17.42 -28.87 40.78
N ALA A 412 -18.12 -28.74 39.65
CA ALA A 412 -19.19 -27.75 39.46
C ALA A 412 -20.43 -28.36 38.79
N GLY A 413 -21.62 -27.93 39.25
CA GLY A 413 -22.89 -28.17 38.57
C GLY A 413 -23.16 -27.06 37.57
N GLN A 414 -23.08 -27.39 36.28
CA GLN A 414 -23.43 -26.57 35.10
C GLN A 414 -22.32 -25.64 34.56
N VAL A 415 -22.10 -25.72 33.25
CA VAL A 415 -21.23 -24.82 32.46
C VAL A 415 -22.08 -23.95 31.59
N ASP A 416 -21.60 -22.73 31.35
CA ASP A 416 -22.26 -21.80 30.44
C ASP A 416 -22.38 -22.40 29.06
N ASP A 417 -23.53 -22.19 28.42
CA ASP A 417 -23.75 -22.68 27.07
C ASP A 417 -22.75 -22.03 26.11
N LEU A 418 -22.23 -22.81 25.16
CA LEU A 418 -21.41 -22.31 24.06
C LEU A 418 -22.31 -21.60 23.04
N TYR A 419 -21.88 -20.44 22.56
CA TYR A 419 -22.53 -19.68 21.49
C TYR A 419 -21.70 -19.75 20.20
N ALA A 420 -22.24 -19.21 19.11
CA ALA A 420 -21.59 -19.24 17.80
C ALA A 420 -20.13 -18.76 17.83
N GLU A 421 -19.87 -17.63 18.49
CA GLU A 421 -18.50 -17.08 18.58
C GLU A 421 -17.54 -17.89 19.48
N ASP A 422 -18.06 -18.77 20.35
CA ASP A 422 -17.23 -19.64 21.21
C ASP A 422 -16.72 -20.88 20.46
N VAL A 423 -17.44 -21.28 19.42
CA VAL A 423 -17.12 -22.43 18.56
C VAL A 423 -16.57 -22.00 17.19
N THR A 424 -16.37 -20.71 16.98
CA THR A 424 -15.80 -20.15 15.74
C THR A 424 -14.28 -20.27 15.77
N ARG A 425 -13.67 -20.72 14.68
CA ARG A 425 -12.20 -20.72 14.51
C ARG A 425 -11.68 -19.89 13.36
N GLY A 426 -12.53 -19.55 12.40
CA GLY A 426 -12.09 -18.79 11.24
C GLY A 426 -13.22 -18.47 10.28
N TYR A 427 -12.83 -18.11 9.07
CA TYR A 427 -13.71 -17.45 8.12
C TYR A 427 -13.52 -18.00 6.71
N ARG A 428 -14.61 -18.08 5.96
CA ARG A 428 -14.63 -18.29 4.51
C ARG A 428 -15.09 -17.01 3.85
N VAL A 429 -14.29 -16.51 2.91
CA VAL A 429 -14.54 -15.24 2.25
C VAL A 429 -15.14 -15.51 0.88
N ASP A 430 -16.29 -14.90 0.61
CA ASP A 430 -16.91 -14.90 -0.71
C ASP A 430 -16.96 -13.48 -1.26
N VAL A 431 -16.81 -13.38 -2.59
CA VAL A 431 -16.88 -12.13 -3.34
C VAL A 431 -18.04 -12.23 -4.32
N LEU A 432 -18.80 -11.15 -4.42
CA LEU A 432 -19.71 -10.88 -5.53
C LEU A 432 -19.07 -9.82 -6.42
N ASP A 433 -18.73 -10.19 -7.65
CA ASP A 433 -18.51 -9.23 -8.74
C ASP A 433 -19.90 -8.77 -9.21
N GLU A 434 -20.20 -7.47 -9.08
CA GLU A 434 -21.54 -6.94 -9.38
C GLU A 434 -21.91 -7.12 -10.87
N ASP A 435 -20.93 -7.18 -11.77
CA ASP A 435 -21.17 -7.38 -13.20
C ASP A 435 -21.48 -8.86 -13.51
N ALA A 436 -20.82 -9.77 -12.80
CA ALA A 436 -21.06 -11.21 -12.95
C ALA A 436 -22.31 -11.71 -12.21
N GLY A 437 -22.76 -10.99 -11.17
CA GLY A 437 -23.99 -11.28 -10.43
C GLY A 437 -23.99 -12.60 -9.63
N GLN A 438 -22.83 -13.23 -9.43
CA GLN A 438 -22.69 -14.51 -8.73
C GLN A 438 -21.68 -14.45 -7.58
N TRP A 439 -22.09 -14.92 -6.40
CA TRP A 439 -21.20 -15.12 -5.26
C TRP A 439 -20.22 -16.27 -5.53
N ARG A 440 -18.94 -16.02 -5.25
CA ARG A 440 -17.84 -16.96 -5.45
C ARG A 440 -16.97 -17.04 -4.21
N SER A 441 -16.77 -18.26 -3.69
CA SER A 441 -15.92 -18.49 -2.54
C SER A 441 -14.45 -18.50 -2.93
N LEU A 442 -13.65 -17.73 -2.20
CA LEU A 442 -12.19 -17.68 -2.35
C LEU A 442 -11.48 -18.88 -1.68
N CYS A 443 -12.24 -19.71 -0.95
CA CYS A 443 -11.71 -20.78 -0.11
C CYS A 443 -11.94 -22.18 -0.68
N GLN A 444 -12.69 -22.32 -1.77
CA GLN A 444 -12.88 -23.62 -2.45
C GLN A 444 -11.58 -24.12 -3.05
N ARG A 445 -11.18 -25.34 -2.68
CA ARG A 445 -9.90 -25.92 -3.08
C ARG A 445 -9.98 -27.43 -3.33
N VAL A 446 -8.99 -27.92 -4.06
CA VAL A 446 -8.65 -29.33 -4.17
C VAL A 446 -7.38 -29.54 -3.36
N GLY A 447 -7.45 -30.38 -2.33
CA GLY A 447 -6.34 -30.71 -1.44
C GLY A 447 -5.78 -32.09 -1.73
N GLU A 448 -4.46 -32.18 -1.93
CA GLU A 448 -3.72 -33.42 -1.90
C GLU A 448 -3.06 -33.58 -0.53
N TYR A 449 -3.33 -34.70 0.13
CA TYR A 449 -2.82 -35.04 1.46
C TYR A 449 -1.96 -36.29 1.36
N HIS A 450 -0.70 -36.19 1.77
CA HIS A 450 0.25 -37.29 1.73
C HIS A 450 0.69 -37.65 3.15
N PHE A 451 0.18 -38.78 3.64
CA PHE A 451 0.51 -39.35 4.94
C PHE A 451 1.73 -40.27 4.79
N ARG A 452 2.88 -39.83 5.29
CA ARG A 452 4.15 -40.54 5.14
C ARG A 452 4.91 -40.61 6.45
N ASN A 453 5.18 -41.82 6.90
CA ASN A 453 6.03 -42.07 8.06
C ASN A 453 6.79 -43.39 7.87
N THR A 454 8.11 -43.30 7.73
CA THR A 454 8.98 -44.46 7.49
C THR A 454 9.10 -45.37 8.70
N ASP A 455 9.01 -44.83 9.92
CA ASP A 455 9.21 -45.58 11.16
C ASP A 455 8.07 -46.58 11.40
N VAL A 456 6.86 -46.25 10.93
CA VAL A 456 5.68 -47.13 10.99
C VAL A 456 5.29 -47.71 9.63
N GLY A 457 6.10 -47.51 8.58
CA GLY A 457 5.89 -48.07 7.24
C GLY A 457 4.65 -47.55 6.51
N VAL A 458 4.17 -46.33 6.79
CA VAL A 458 2.98 -45.75 6.14
C VAL A 458 3.37 -44.82 5.00
N ASN A 459 2.71 -44.99 3.85
CA ASN A 459 2.81 -44.11 2.69
C ASN A 459 1.47 -44.10 1.94
N ARG A 460 0.60 -43.13 2.22
CA ARG A 460 -0.78 -43.07 1.72
C ARG A 460 -1.10 -41.67 1.20
N LYS A 461 -1.86 -41.60 0.11
CA LYS A 461 -2.40 -40.36 -0.44
C LYS A 461 -3.92 -40.30 -0.28
N LEU A 462 -4.45 -39.11 -0.08
CA LEU A 462 -5.87 -38.80 -0.06
C LEU A 462 -6.08 -37.48 -0.80
N ASN A 463 -7.00 -37.47 -1.77
CA ASN A 463 -7.38 -36.26 -2.48
C ASN A 463 -8.82 -35.89 -2.08
N LEU A 464 -9.03 -34.64 -1.68
CA LEU A 464 -10.34 -34.15 -1.27
C LEU A 464 -10.66 -32.83 -1.98
N GLU A 465 -11.90 -32.70 -2.45
CA GLU A 465 -12.47 -31.39 -2.72
C GLU A 465 -13.12 -30.88 -1.43
N ASP A 466 -12.63 -29.76 -0.92
CA ASP A 466 -13.16 -29.13 0.28
C ASP A 466 -13.13 -27.60 0.18
N GLU A 467 -13.41 -26.96 1.30
CA GLU A 467 -13.33 -25.52 1.43
C GLU A 467 -12.46 -25.18 2.65
N GLY A 468 -11.33 -24.54 2.39
CA GLY A 468 -10.43 -24.04 3.42
C GLY A 468 -11.04 -22.86 4.18
N TRP A 469 -10.22 -22.18 4.98
CA TRP A 469 -10.65 -21.03 5.76
C TRP A 469 -9.43 -20.21 6.19
N VAL A 470 -9.65 -18.94 6.52
CA VAL A 470 -8.64 -18.03 7.06
C VAL A 470 -8.97 -17.69 8.52
N SER A 471 -7.96 -17.74 9.39
CA SER A 471 -8.01 -17.12 10.72
C SER A 471 -7.26 -15.81 10.69
N SER A 472 -7.62 -14.94 11.61
CA SER A 472 -6.65 -13.92 11.98
C SER A 472 -5.54 -14.49 12.86
N ALA A 473 -4.33 -14.00 12.63
CA ALA A 473 -3.20 -14.17 13.52
C ALA A 473 -3.13 -13.05 14.57
N ALA A 474 -2.42 -13.32 15.66
CA ALA A 474 -1.79 -12.34 16.54
C ALA A 474 -0.29 -12.64 16.51
N ALA A 475 0.55 -11.60 16.59
CA ALA A 475 1.99 -11.75 16.66
C ALA A 475 2.49 -11.45 18.08
N GLU A 476 3.63 -12.03 18.41
CA GLU A 476 4.38 -11.78 19.64
C GLU A 476 5.78 -11.33 19.26
N SER A 477 6.38 -10.52 20.12
CA SER A 477 7.78 -10.15 19.99
C SER A 477 8.68 -11.36 20.25
N THR A 478 9.84 -11.40 19.60
CA THR A 478 10.89 -12.39 19.88
C THR A 478 11.81 -11.96 21.02
N GLU A 479 11.63 -10.75 21.56
CA GLU A 479 12.44 -10.21 22.65
C GLU A 479 11.94 -10.74 24.00
N GLU A 480 12.87 -11.11 24.89
CA GLU A 480 12.55 -11.74 26.19
C GLU A 480 11.74 -10.85 27.14
N ASP A 481 11.83 -9.52 26.99
CA ASP A 481 11.18 -8.54 27.87
C ASP A 481 9.85 -7.97 27.32
N ASP A 482 9.39 -8.42 26.14
CA ASP A 482 8.13 -7.96 25.53
C ASP A 482 7.10 -9.09 25.46
N ASP A 483 6.12 -9.03 26.36
CA ASP A 483 5.00 -9.96 26.44
C ASP A 483 3.72 -9.43 25.78
N ASP A 484 3.79 -8.35 25.00
CA ASP A 484 2.62 -7.76 24.35
C ASP A 484 2.16 -8.61 23.13
N LEU A 485 0.84 -8.61 22.90
CA LEU A 485 0.21 -9.17 21.72
C LEU A 485 0.02 -8.08 20.66
N TYR A 486 0.43 -8.36 19.43
CA TYR A 486 0.26 -7.46 18.29
C TYR A 486 -0.89 -7.98 17.43
N VAL A 487 -2.04 -7.30 17.51
CA VAL A 487 -3.28 -7.69 16.81
C VAL A 487 -3.64 -6.61 15.80
N HIS A 488 -3.53 -6.93 14.52
CA HIS A 488 -3.88 -6.02 13.44
C HIS A 488 -5.41 -5.93 13.23
N GLU A 489 -5.96 -4.76 12.85
CA GLU A 489 -7.42 -4.61 12.64
C GLU A 489 -7.92 -5.30 11.35
N VAL A 490 -7.12 -5.29 10.28
CA VAL A 490 -7.43 -6.05 9.05
C VAL A 490 -7.46 -7.54 9.36
N LEU A 491 -8.59 -8.18 9.02
CA LEU A 491 -8.82 -9.62 9.19
C LEU A 491 -8.21 -10.43 8.04
N PHE A 492 -8.32 -9.92 6.81
CA PHE A 492 -7.76 -10.50 5.59
C PHE A 492 -7.74 -9.46 4.45
N THR A 493 -6.94 -9.76 3.42
CA THR A 493 -6.85 -8.99 2.18
C THR A 493 -6.96 -9.91 0.97
N TRP A 494 -7.89 -9.64 0.07
CA TRP A 494 -8.08 -10.35 -1.18
C TRP A 494 -7.46 -9.58 -2.35
N GLY A 495 -6.33 -10.09 -2.85
CA GLY A 495 -5.62 -9.55 -4.01
C GLY A 495 -5.92 -10.28 -5.33
N GLY A 496 -7.16 -10.73 -5.57
CA GLY A 496 -7.54 -11.39 -6.82
C GLY A 496 -7.16 -12.87 -6.95
N TRP A 497 -6.82 -13.55 -5.85
CA TRP A 497 -6.50 -14.99 -5.84
C TRP A 497 -7.19 -15.73 -4.70
N SER A 498 -7.08 -17.07 -4.69
CA SER A 498 -7.58 -17.92 -3.59
C SER A 498 -6.95 -17.52 -2.24
N MET A 499 -7.78 -17.59 -1.21
CA MET A 499 -7.38 -17.43 0.20
C MET A 499 -7.02 -18.77 0.86
N ALA A 500 -7.20 -19.89 0.15
CA ALA A 500 -6.97 -21.24 0.68
C ALA A 500 -6.03 -22.10 -0.18
N ALA A 501 -5.46 -21.52 -1.24
CA ALA A 501 -4.46 -22.13 -2.09
C ALA A 501 -3.41 -21.09 -2.54
N PRO A 502 -2.12 -21.46 -2.58
CA PRO A 502 -1.06 -20.55 -3.01
C PRO A 502 -1.20 -20.15 -4.48
N ARG A 503 -0.61 -19.00 -4.86
CA ARG A 503 -0.45 -18.63 -6.28
C ARG A 503 0.54 -19.59 -6.95
N PRO A 504 0.41 -19.87 -8.27
CA PRO A 504 1.31 -20.76 -9.00
C PRO A 504 2.64 -20.04 -9.29
N MET A 505 3.46 -19.80 -8.27
CA MET A 505 4.83 -19.29 -8.43
C MET A 505 5.73 -19.80 -7.31
N ARG A 506 7.02 -20.03 -7.62
CA ARG A 506 8.05 -20.15 -6.58
C ARG A 506 8.25 -18.76 -5.99
N ALA A 507 8.01 -18.59 -4.70
CA ALA A 507 8.49 -17.40 -3.99
C ALA A 507 10.00 -17.28 -4.27
N LEU A 508 10.45 -16.11 -4.71
CA LEU A 508 11.88 -15.81 -4.72
C LEU A 508 12.38 -16.02 -3.28
N PRO A 509 13.40 -16.86 -3.06
CA PRO A 509 13.90 -17.08 -1.71
C PRO A 509 14.45 -15.74 -1.20
N GLN A 510 13.77 -15.14 -0.24
CA GLN A 510 14.31 -14.00 0.49
C GLN A 510 15.45 -14.54 1.36
N GLU A 511 16.65 -13.94 1.33
CA GLU A 511 17.72 -14.33 2.25
C GLU A 511 17.19 -14.32 3.70
N GLY A 512 17.28 -15.48 4.37
CA GLY A 512 16.79 -15.65 5.74
C GLY A 512 15.33 -16.13 5.89
N THR A 513 14.58 -16.35 4.81
CA THR A 513 13.28 -17.05 4.91
C THR A 513 13.52 -18.54 5.20
N PRO A 514 12.97 -19.10 6.29
CA PRO A 514 13.05 -20.53 6.53
C PRO A 514 12.38 -21.26 5.37
N LYS A 515 13.11 -22.14 4.68
CA LYS A 515 12.47 -23.12 3.80
C LYS A 515 11.45 -23.87 4.64
N ALA A 516 10.19 -23.91 4.20
CA ALA A 516 9.17 -24.75 4.83
C ALA A 516 9.71 -26.18 4.86
N LYS A 517 10.09 -26.66 6.05
CA LYS A 517 10.44 -28.06 6.24
C LYS A 517 9.16 -28.89 6.08
N PRO A 518 9.25 -30.11 5.54
CA PRO A 518 8.13 -31.05 5.56
C PRO A 518 7.59 -31.17 6.99
N ALA A 519 6.28 -31.39 7.13
CA ALA A 519 5.66 -31.52 8.45
C ALA A 519 6.36 -32.63 9.26
N GLU A 520 6.89 -32.28 10.43
CA GLU A 520 7.65 -33.20 11.29
C GLU A 520 6.80 -34.36 11.86
N TYR A 521 5.49 -34.38 11.59
CA TYR A 521 4.51 -35.38 12.04
C TYR A 521 3.88 -36.16 10.88
N GLY A 522 4.51 -36.25 9.71
CA GLY A 522 4.12 -37.23 8.69
C GLY A 522 2.88 -36.92 7.84
N LEU A 523 2.46 -35.65 7.75
CA LEU A 523 1.42 -35.17 6.82
C LEU A 523 1.96 -34.04 5.94
N GLU A 524 2.11 -34.29 4.64
CA GLU A 524 2.41 -33.27 3.64
C GLU A 524 1.13 -32.85 2.91
N THR A 525 0.95 -31.56 2.63
CA THR A 525 -0.25 -31.03 1.98
C THR A 525 0.09 -30.14 0.78
N SER A 526 -0.76 -30.20 -0.24
CA SER A 526 -0.72 -29.32 -1.42
C SER A 526 -2.15 -28.90 -1.76
N PHE A 527 -2.34 -27.63 -2.12
CA PHE A 527 -3.67 -27.09 -2.40
C PHE A 527 -3.70 -26.34 -3.74
N MET A 528 -4.75 -26.57 -4.51
CA MET A 528 -5.09 -25.81 -5.70
C MET A 528 -6.50 -25.22 -5.56
N PRO A 529 -6.79 -24.02 -6.09
CA PRO A 529 -8.16 -23.52 -6.15
C PRO A 529 -9.05 -24.49 -6.94
N LYS A 530 -10.31 -24.65 -6.54
CA LYS A 530 -11.27 -25.43 -7.33
C LYS A 530 -11.43 -24.75 -8.71
N PRO A 531 -11.32 -25.48 -9.84
CA PRO A 531 -11.49 -24.89 -11.16
C PRO A 531 -12.80 -24.12 -11.28
N GLY A 532 -12.71 -22.87 -11.75
CA GLY A 532 -13.87 -21.99 -11.92
C GLY A 532 -14.44 -21.40 -10.62
N SER A 533 -13.80 -21.55 -9.46
CA SER A 533 -14.30 -20.95 -8.20
C SER A 533 -13.93 -19.48 -8.02
N LEU A 534 -12.84 -19.00 -8.62
CA LEU A 534 -12.31 -17.67 -8.33
C LEU A 534 -13.00 -16.56 -9.15
N PRO A 535 -13.35 -15.41 -8.53
CA PRO A 535 -13.71 -14.19 -9.24
C PRO A 535 -12.47 -13.42 -9.71
N ARG A 536 -12.65 -12.49 -10.66
CA ARG A 536 -11.60 -11.58 -11.15
C ARG A 536 -11.60 -10.30 -10.32
N LEU A 537 -10.42 -9.76 -10.04
CA LEU A 537 -10.25 -8.43 -9.46
C LEU A 537 -9.74 -7.47 -10.55
N ARG A 538 -10.50 -6.41 -10.85
CA ARG A 538 -10.24 -5.47 -11.94
C ARG A 538 -10.55 -4.03 -11.51
N PHE A 539 -9.77 -3.07 -11.97
CA PHE A 539 -10.07 -1.66 -11.74
C PHE A 539 -11.36 -1.24 -12.46
N GLY A 540 -12.16 -0.38 -11.83
CA GLY A 540 -13.44 0.11 -12.37
C GLY A 540 -14.64 -0.83 -12.15
N HIS A 541 -14.38 -2.05 -11.66
CA HIS A 541 -15.42 -3.00 -11.29
C HIS A 541 -15.84 -2.83 -9.82
N SER A 542 -17.10 -3.19 -9.52
CA SER A 542 -17.65 -3.13 -8.17
C SER A 542 -17.79 -4.51 -7.54
N TYR A 543 -17.41 -4.61 -6.27
CA TYR A 543 -17.36 -5.86 -5.53
C TYR A 543 -18.09 -5.74 -4.20
N ARG A 544 -18.75 -6.83 -3.78
CA ARG A 544 -19.25 -6.99 -2.41
C ARG A 544 -18.58 -8.19 -1.76
N MET A 545 -18.37 -8.08 -0.46
CA MET A 545 -17.80 -9.14 0.37
C MET A 545 -18.89 -9.74 1.26
N ARG A 546 -18.89 -11.06 1.43
CA ARG A 546 -19.52 -11.71 2.57
C ARG A 546 -18.55 -12.68 3.21
N VAL A 547 -18.64 -12.81 4.52
CA VAL A 547 -17.70 -13.62 5.30
C VAL A 547 -18.51 -14.60 6.12
N ARG A 548 -18.42 -15.87 5.76
CA ARG A 548 -19.08 -16.98 6.45
C ARG A 548 -18.19 -17.49 7.56
N VAL A 549 -18.79 -17.72 8.72
CA VAL A 549 -18.11 -18.20 9.92
C VAL A 549 -17.86 -19.70 9.80
N VAL A 550 -16.70 -20.15 10.27
CA VAL A 550 -16.30 -21.55 10.27
C VAL A 550 -16.19 -22.04 11.71
N ASP A 551 -16.96 -23.07 12.05
CA ASP A 551 -16.94 -23.69 13.37
C ASP A 551 -15.74 -24.65 13.58
N LEU A 552 -15.59 -25.20 14.79
CA LEU A 552 -14.50 -26.13 15.12
C LEU A 552 -14.47 -27.40 14.25
N ALA A 553 -15.59 -27.82 13.66
CA ALA A 553 -15.68 -28.96 12.75
C ALA A 553 -15.47 -28.58 11.26
N GLY A 554 -15.25 -27.29 10.97
CA GLY A 554 -15.12 -26.79 9.61
C GLY A 554 -16.45 -26.61 8.89
N ASN A 555 -17.58 -26.61 9.63
CA ASN A 555 -18.89 -26.31 9.05
C ASN A 555 -19.04 -24.81 8.86
N SER A 556 -19.83 -24.44 7.87
CA SER A 556 -20.16 -23.06 7.55
C SER A 556 -21.47 -23.02 6.78
N VAL A 557 -22.05 -21.84 6.65
CA VAL A 557 -23.12 -21.61 5.68
C VAL A 557 -22.63 -22.07 4.30
N PRO A 558 -23.41 -22.76 3.46
CA PRO A 558 -22.95 -23.19 2.14
C PRO A 558 -22.57 -21.99 1.22
N PRO A 559 -21.55 -22.12 0.34
CA PRO A 559 -21.11 -21.04 -0.54
C PRO A 559 -22.16 -20.61 -1.58
N ASP A 560 -23.10 -21.50 -1.91
CA ASP A 560 -24.23 -21.27 -2.82
C ASP A 560 -25.46 -20.65 -2.14
N SER A 561 -25.37 -20.33 -0.83
CA SER A 561 -26.41 -19.60 -0.12
C SER A 561 -26.72 -18.26 -0.81
N ALA A 562 -28.01 -17.96 -0.95
CA ALA A 562 -28.49 -16.67 -1.46
C ALA A 562 -28.48 -15.56 -0.39
N ASP A 563 -28.22 -15.89 0.88
CA ASP A 563 -28.23 -14.91 1.97
C ASP A 563 -27.06 -13.93 1.85
N ALA A 564 -27.40 -12.66 1.68
CA ALA A 564 -26.50 -11.52 1.60
C ALA A 564 -26.86 -10.44 2.64
N SER A 565 -27.65 -10.78 3.67
CA SER A 565 -28.14 -9.81 4.66
C SER A 565 -27.04 -9.18 5.49
N ALA A 566 -25.88 -9.84 5.57
CA ALA A 566 -24.69 -9.42 6.31
C ALA A 566 -23.52 -9.01 5.39
N ALA A 567 -23.73 -8.97 4.07
CA ALA A 567 -22.70 -8.61 3.11
C ALA A 567 -22.36 -7.11 3.17
N SER A 568 -21.14 -6.76 2.78
CA SER A 568 -20.70 -5.37 2.70
C SER A 568 -21.51 -4.56 1.69
N ASP A 569 -21.42 -3.24 1.81
CA ASP A 569 -21.73 -2.34 0.70
C ASP A 569 -20.76 -2.60 -0.49
N PRO A 570 -21.17 -2.26 -1.73
CA PRO A 570 -20.29 -2.34 -2.89
C PRO A 570 -19.08 -1.43 -2.78
N VAL A 571 -17.91 -1.96 -3.13
CA VAL A 571 -16.63 -1.27 -3.20
C VAL A 571 -16.12 -1.35 -4.62
N GLU A 572 -15.92 -0.20 -5.25
CA GLU A 572 -15.32 -0.10 -6.58
C GLU A 572 -13.80 -0.08 -6.48
N TYR A 573 -13.14 -1.06 -7.11
CA TYR A 573 -11.69 -1.21 -7.04
C TYR A 573 -10.99 -0.18 -7.95
N ALA A 574 -10.00 0.53 -7.42
CA ALA A 574 -9.33 1.66 -8.07
C ALA A 574 -7.83 1.64 -7.81
N ARG A 575 -7.07 2.16 -8.78
CA ARG A 575 -5.62 2.27 -8.73
C ARG A 575 -5.19 3.48 -7.91
N HIS A 576 -4.41 3.27 -6.87
CA HIS A 576 -3.90 4.36 -6.02
C HIS A 576 -2.44 4.72 -6.33
N GLU A 577 -1.74 3.88 -7.09
CA GLU A 577 -0.44 4.18 -7.66
C GLU A 577 -0.56 5.27 -8.75
N PRO A 578 0.33 6.27 -8.78
CA PRO A 578 0.43 7.15 -9.92
C PRO A 578 0.83 6.38 -11.19
N VAL A 579 0.52 6.95 -12.36
CA VAL A 579 1.06 6.52 -13.65
C VAL A 579 2.44 7.14 -13.81
N SER A 580 3.48 6.32 -13.65
CA SER A 580 4.87 6.77 -13.65
C SER A 580 5.24 7.60 -14.87
N THR A 581 6.23 8.48 -14.73
CA THR A 581 6.83 9.21 -15.86
C THR A 581 7.41 8.23 -16.89
N PRO A 582 7.42 8.57 -18.19
CA PRO A 582 8.03 7.74 -19.23
C PRO A 582 9.48 7.39 -18.94
N ILE A 583 9.89 6.18 -19.36
CA ILE A 583 11.28 5.76 -19.30
C ILE A 583 12.06 6.51 -20.38
N LEU A 584 13.17 7.12 -19.96
CA LEU A 584 14.10 7.83 -20.84
C LEU A 584 15.35 6.97 -20.97
N THR A 585 15.81 6.73 -22.19
CA THR A 585 17.03 5.94 -22.46
C THR A 585 17.87 6.62 -23.54
N PRO A 586 19.20 6.71 -23.39
CA PRO A 586 20.06 7.34 -24.40
C PRO A 586 20.31 6.42 -25.59
N ARG A 587 20.56 7.03 -26.75
CA ARG A 587 20.96 6.34 -27.99
C ARG A 587 22.47 6.15 -28.16
N ALA A 588 23.24 6.84 -27.34
CA ALA A 588 24.69 6.82 -27.34
C ALA A 588 25.21 6.82 -25.91
N ASP A 589 26.43 6.35 -25.75
CA ASP A 589 27.12 6.33 -24.47
C ASP A 589 27.34 7.75 -23.92
N LEU A 590 26.65 8.07 -22.82
CA LEU A 590 26.72 9.38 -22.17
C LEU A 590 28.09 9.65 -21.56
N ALA A 591 28.87 8.62 -21.21
CA ALA A 591 30.23 8.80 -20.69
C ALA A 591 31.17 9.43 -21.73
N LYS A 592 30.82 9.32 -23.02
CA LYS A 592 31.58 9.92 -24.14
C LYS A 592 31.06 11.29 -24.56
N SER A 593 30.06 11.84 -23.87
CA SER A 593 29.35 13.06 -24.26
C SER A 593 29.45 14.12 -23.14
N PRO A 594 30.52 14.93 -23.10
CA PRO A 594 30.77 15.86 -22.00
C PRO A 594 29.61 16.83 -21.74
N GLY A 595 29.17 16.93 -20.49
CA GLY A 595 28.09 17.82 -20.08
C GLY A 595 26.67 17.30 -20.36
N GLU A 596 26.53 16.12 -20.96
CA GLU A 596 25.25 15.43 -21.10
C GLU A 596 24.98 14.49 -19.93
N THR A 597 23.71 14.39 -19.55
CA THR A 597 23.20 13.34 -18.66
C THR A 597 21.93 12.78 -19.29
N LEU A 598 21.29 11.83 -18.60
CA LEU A 598 20.00 11.33 -19.08
C LEU A 598 18.97 12.46 -19.21
N GLU A 599 18.98 13.39 -18.24
CA GLU A 599 18.03 14.51 -18.11
C GLU A 599 18.60 15.84 -18.62
N ARG A 600 19.84 15.86 -19.13
CA ARG A 600 20.48 17.04 -19.74
C ARG A 600 20.92 16.72 -21.16
N MET A 601 20.18 17.25 -22.13
CA MET A 601 20.42 17.08 -23.56
C MET A 601 21.17 18.30 -24.09
N VAL A 602 22.33 18.09 -24.74
CA VAL A 602 23.22 19.17 -25.18
C VAL A 602 23.47 19.05 -26.69
N ILE A 603 23.32 20.16 -27.41
CA ILE A 603 23.88 20.36 -28.74
C ILE A 603 24.90 21.49 -28.69
N ARG A 604 25.96 21.40 -29.50
CA ARG A 604 27.07 22.34 -29.48
C ARG A 604 27.23 23.01 -30.83
N THR A 605 27.49 24.31 -30.80
CA THR A 605 27.97 25.08 -31.94
C THR A 605 29.46 25.39 -31.72
N TYR A 606 30.31 24.93 -32.63
CA TYR A 606 31.75 25.20 -32.63
C TYR A 606 32.08 26.50 -33.36
N ASN A 607 31.59 27.62 -32.82
CA ASN A 607 31.84 28.96 -33.34
C ASN A 607 33.19 29.51 -32.84
N GLU A 608 34.29 28.94 -33.30
CA GLU A 608 35.64 29.38 -32.86
C GLU A 608 36.02 30.80 -33.30
N VAL A 609 35.29 31.37 -34.26
CA VAL A 609 35.51 32.71 -34.80
C VAL A 609 34.17 33.36 -35.17
N PRO A 610 34.01 34.69 -35.08
CA PRO A 610 32.73 35.37 -35.30
C PRO A 610 32.06 35.06 -36.65
N ALA A 611 32.84 34.81 -37.70
CA ALA A 611 32.32 34.42 -39.01
C ALA A 611 31.54 33.07 -39.00
N LYS A 612 31.72 32.24 -37.96
CA LYS A 612 31.02 30.97 -37.75
C LYS A 612 29.75 31.12 -36.88
N ASP A 613 29.46 32.30 -36.31
CA ASP A 613 28.32 32.48 -35.40
C ASP A 613 26.97 32.21 -36.08
N ASN A 614 26.87 32.43 -37.40
CA ASN A 614 25.66 32.19 -38.18
C ASN A 614 25.64 30.83 -38.90
N GLN A 615 26.67 29.99 -38.72
CA GLN A 615 26.69 28.65 -39.33
C GLN A 615 25.88 27.68 -38.48
N PRO A 616 24.94 26.90 -39.06
CA PRO A 616 24.12 25.99 -38.28
C PRO A 616 24.95 24.81 -37.77
N SER A 617 24.71 24.42 -36.52
CA SER A 617 25.27 23.21 -35.93
C SER A 617 24.69 21.97 -36.63
N PRO A 618 25.55 21.01 -37.01
CA PRO A 618 25.10 19.70 -37.47
C PRO A 618 24.76 18.76 -36.29
N GLU A 619 25.03 19.15 -35.04
CA GLU A 619 24.77 18.31 -33.88
C GLU A 619 23.28 18.08 -33.65
N ALA A 620 22.97 16.90 -33.15
CA ALA A 620 21.68 16.60 -32.59
C ALA A 620 21.87 15.65 -31.41
N CYS A 621 21.04 15.82 -30.39
CA CYS A 621 21.02 14.95 -29.24
C CYS A 621 19.66 14.23 -29.18
N GLU A 622 19.68 12.90 -29.00
CA GLU A 622 18.49 12.06 -29.00
C GLU A 622 18.33 11.25 -27.72
N ARG A 623 17.08 11.05 -27.30
CA ARG A 623 16.69 10.13 -26.23
C ARG A 623 15.43 9.36 -26.65
N HIS A 624 15.38 8.07 -26.35
CA HIS A 624 14.15 7.29 -26.44
C HIS A 624 13.23 7.62 -25.28
N VAL A 625 11.93 7.75 -25.58
CA VAL A 625 10.85 7.91 -24.61
C VAL A 625 9.93 6.71 -24.75
N ALA A 626 9.94 5.85 -23.75
CA ALA A 626 9.17 4.61 -23.69
C ALA A 626 8.12 4.66 -22.58
N PRO A 627 6.99 3.94 -22.71
CA PRO A 627 6.02 3.80 -21.62
C PRO A 627 6.69 3.21 -20.37
N PRO A 628 6.26 3.57 -19.15
CA PRO A 628 6.78 2.96 -17.93
C PRO A 628 6.50 1.44 -17.89
N LYS A 629 7.44 0.67 -17.35
CA LYS A 629 7.27 -0.78 -17.08
C LYS A 629 6.23 -1.00 -15.98
N THR A 630 5.43 -2.05 -16.10
CA THR A 630 4.49 -2.49 -15.07
C THR A 630 4.70 -3.96 -14.68
N SER A 631 4.00 -4.41 -13.63
CA SER A 631 3.97 -5.82 -13.22
C SER A 631 2.84 -6.59 -13.91
N GLU A 632 2.99 -7.92 -13.98
CA GLU A 632 1.93 -8.81 -14.46
C GLU A 632 0.60 -8.59 -13.70
N SER A 633 0.63 -8.55 -12.36
CA SER A 633 -0.57 -8.29 -11.55
C SER A 633 -1.26 -6.95 -11.88
N MET A 634 -0.49 -5.89 -12.16
CA MET A 634 -1.06 -4.58 -12.51
C MET A 634 -1.71 -4.62 -13.89
N ALA A 635 -1.09 -5.30 -14.86
CA ALA A 635 -1.69 -5.54 -16.17
C ALA A 635 -2.96 -6.41 -16.06
N GLU A 636 -2.96 -7.40 -15.18
CA GLU A 636 -4.12 -8.25 -14.88
C GLU A 636 -5.28 -7.43 -14.29
N TRP A 637 -5.02 -6.55 -13.32
CA TRP A 637 -6.03 -5.65 -12.75
C TRP A 637 -6.60 -4.65 -13.76
N HIS A 638 -5.85 -4.31 -14.80
CA HIS A 638 -6.34 -3.53 -15.96
C HIS A 638 -6.99 -4.38 -17.06
N ALA A 639 -7.32 -5.64 -16.76
CA ALA A 639 -7.99 -6.58 -17.66
C ALA A 639 -7.23 -6.86 -18.97
N LYS A 640 -5.91 -6.65 -19.02
CA LYS A 640 -5.15 -6.81 -20.27
C LYS A 640 -4.99 -8.25 -20.74
N PHE A 641 -5.26 -9.21 -19.85
CA PHE A 641 -5.29 -10.64 -20.16
C PHE A 641 -6.72 -11.18 -20.28
N ASP A 642 -7.73 -10.32 -20.33
CA ASP A 642 -9.12 -10.74 -20.41
C ASP A 642 -9.62 -10.86 -21.86
N SER A 643 -10.71 -11.60 -22.00
CA SER A 643 -11.54 -11.74 -23.20
C SER A 643 -13.01 -11.66 -22.80
N ASP A 644 -13.91 -11.61 -23.77
CA ASP A 644 -15.36 -11.66 -23.53
C ASP A 644 -15.78 -12.92 -22.76
N ALA A 645 -15.01 -14.01 -22.87
CA ALA A 645 -15.24 -15.28 -22.18
C ALA A 645 -14.58 -15.37 -20.79
N GLY A 646 -13.89 -14.33 -20.33
CA GLY A 646 -13.12 -14.30 -19.09
C GLY A 646 -11.61 -14.15 -19.30
N MET A 647 -10.83 -14.33 -18.23
CA MET A 647 -9.36 -14.26 -18.29
C MET A 647 -8.80 -15.38 -19.17
N LYS A 648 -7.88 -15.02 -20.07
CA LYS A 648 -7.23 -15.94 -21.00
C LYS A 648 -6.26 -16.86 -20.25
N GLY A 649 -6.57 -18.14 -20.23
CA GLY A 649 -5.77 -19.19 -19.60
C GLY A 649 -4.96 -20.03 -20.60
N ASP A 650 -4.55 -19.46 -21.74
CA ASP A 650 -3.87 -20.17 -22.81
C ASP A 650 -2.34 -20.00 -22.77
N ALA A 651 -1.63 -20.91 -23.43
CA ALA A 651 -0.17 -20.93 -23.46
C ALA A 651 0.45 -19.71 -24.17
N ALA A 652 -0.27 -19.07 -25.11
CA ALA A 652 0.24 -17.89 -25.80
C ALA A 652 0.22 -16.67 -24.88
N THR A 653 -0.84 -16.50 -24.08
CA THR A 653 -0.91 -15.45 -23.04
C THR A 653 0.20 -15.63 -22.01
N TYR A 654 0.44 -16.85 -21.53
CA TYR A 654 1.55 -17.13 -20.61
C TYR A 654 2.92 -16.84 -21.23
N LYS A 655 3.12 -17.23 -22.50
CA LYS A 655 4.35 -16.94 -23.24
C LYS A 655 4.55 -15.43 -23.42
N LEU A 656 3.49 -14.67 -23.73
CA LEU A 656 3.54 -13.21 -23.82
C LEU A 656 4.03 -12.58 -22.51
N ILE A 657 3.56 -13.06 -21.35
CA ILE A 657 4.01 -12.56 -20.05
C ILE A 657 5.50 -12.84 -19.84
N ILE A 658 5.97 -14.06 -20.14
CA ILE A 658 7.38 -14.44 -20.01
C ILE A 658 8.28 -13.62 -20.93
N ASP A 659 7.89 -13.51 -22.20
CA ASP A 659 8.68 -12.80 -23.21
C ASP A 659 8.80 -11.29 -22.89
N ASN A 660 7.92 -10.77 -22.02
CA ASN A 660 7.84 -9.37 -21.58
C ASN A 660 8.20 -9.16 -20.08
N ASP A 661 9.13 -9.94 -19.52
CA ASP A 661 9.67 -9.72 -18.17
C ASP A 661 11.10 -9.11 -18.16
N GLY A 662 11.58 -8.62 -19.30
CA GLY A 662 12.90 -8.02 -19.46
C GLY A 662 13.01 -6.57 -18.95
N SER A 663 14.14 -5.94 -19.27
CA SER A 663 14.46 -4.55 -18.97
C SER A 663 15.19 -3.93 -20.15
N LEU A 664 15.08 -2.61 -20.31
CA LEU A 664 15.87 -1.87 -21.31
C LEU A 664 17.36 -1.87 -20.94
N LYS A 665 18.20 -1.78 -21.96
CA LYS A 665 19.64 -1.59 -21.79
C LYS A 665 19.96 -0.16 -21.35
N GLU A 666 21.16 0.04 -20.83
CA GLU A 666 21.66 1.38 -20.50
C GLU A 666 21.75 2.29 -21.74
N VAL A 667 22.03 1.72 -22.90
CA VAL A 667 22.07 2.41 -24.20
C VAL A 667 21.30 1.59 -25.23
N GLU A 668 20.39 2.23 -25.95
CA GLU A 668 19.59 1.63 -27.00
C GLU A 668 19.88 2.33 -28.34
N GLU A 669 20.77 1.75 -29.14
CA GLU A 669 21.30 2.39 -30.35
C GLU A 669 20.31 2.36 -31.54
N ALA A 670 19.30 1.49 -31.49
CA ALA A 670 18.33 1.32 -32.58
C ALA A 670 17.54 2.62 -32.86
N GLU A 671 17.08 2.81 -34.10
CA GLU A 671 16.23 3.98 -34.39
C GLU A 671 14.84 3.85 -33.78
N GLN A 672 14.27 2.65 -33.81
CA GLN A 672 13.01 2.32 -33.17
C GLN A 672 13.31 1.38 -32.00
N LEU A 673 12.77 1.72 -30.83
CA LEU A 673 12.93 0.91 -29.64
C LEU A 673 11.84 -0.16 -29.58
N GLU A 674 12.23 -1.39 -29.27
CA GLU A 674 11.31 -2.49 -28.93
C GLU A 674 11.20 -2.62 -27.41
N LEU A 675 10.01 -2.95 -26.91
CA LEU A 675 9.77 -3.07 -25.48
C LEU A 675 10.07 -4.50 -25.02
N PRO A 676 11.04 -4.72 -24.12
CA PRO A 676 11.29 -6.03 -23.54
C PRO A 676 10.40 -6.32 -22.33
N TYR A 677 9.39 -5.48 -22.06
CA TYR A 677 8.56 -5.55 -20.88
C TYR A 677 7.10 -5.16 -21.15
N LEU A 678 6.20 -5.54 -20.23
CA LEU A 678 4.81 -5.08 -20.24
C LEU A 678 4.73 -3.57 -19.92
N PRO A 679 4.24 -2.71 -20.85
CA PRO A 679 4.05 -1.30 -20.57
C PRO A 679 2.83 -1.08 -19.68
N ASP A 680 2.85 -0.03 -18.86
CA ASP A 680 1.74 0.37 -18.01
C ASP A 680 0.48 0.67 -18.84
N PRO A 681 -0.63 -0.07 -18.63
CA PRO A 681 -1.88 0.09 -19.35
C PRO A 681 -2.46 1.50 -19.41
N LEU A 682 -2.20 2.34 -18.43
CA LEU A 682 -2.73 3.71 -18.38
C LEU A 682 -1.83 4.74 -19.04
N ALA A 683 -0.56 4.42 -19.32
CA ALA A 683 0.40 5.33 -19.91
C ALA A 683 0.33 5.29 -21.44
N ILE A 684 -0.77 5.76 -22.03
CA ILE A 684 -1.03 5.67 -23.48
C ILE A 684 -0.14 6.60 -24.33
N GLY A 685 0.65 7.46 -23.69
CA GLY A 685 1.60 8.34 -24.34
C GLY A 685 2.32 9.24 -23.34
N ALA A 686 3.14 10.14 -23.89
CA ALA A 686 3.87 11.13 -23.11
C ALA A 686 3.34 12.55 -23.34
N THR A 687 3.33 13.34 -22.28
CA THR A 687 3.12 14.79 -22.30
C THR A 687 4.47 15.48 -22.14
N ILE A 688 4.74 16.45 -23.02
CA ILE A 688 5.84 17.39 -22.93
C ILE A 688 5.24 18.75 -22.62
N ARG A 689 5.51 19.26 -21.42
CA ARG A 689 5.12 20.61 -20.98
C ARG A 689 6.34 21.51 -21.12
N SER A 690 6.23 22.56 -21.94
CA SER A 690 7.25 23.59 -22.01
C SER A 690 7.09 24.53 -20.82
N VAL A 691 8.16 24.80 -20.09
CA VAL A 691 8.13 25.69 -18.91
C VAL A 691 9.10 26.84 -19.16
N GLN A 692 8.61 28.07 -19.07
CA GLN A 692 9.47 29.24 -19.10
C GLN A 692 10.36 29.23 -17.84
N ILE A 693 11.66 29.43 -18.03
CA ILE A 693 12.61 29.55 -16.94
C ILE A 693 12.19 30.74 -16.06
N ASP A 694 12.23 30.56 -14.75
CA ASP A 694 11.84 31.53 -13.71
C ASP A 694 10.34 31.88 -13.60
N VAL A 695 9.46 31.23 -14.37
CA VAL A 695 8.00 31.35 -14.21
C VAL A 695 7.43 30.09 -13.57
N ALA A 696 6.57 30.25 -12.56
CA ALA A 696 5.92 29.12 -11.92
C ALA A 696 4.96 28.42 -12.91
N PRO A 697 5.08 27.11 -13.14
CA PRO A 697 4.27 26.38 -14.11
C PRO A 697 2.77 26.41 -13.79
N GLY A 698 1.94 26.82 -14.76
CA GLY A 698 0.48 26.94 -14.63
C GLY A 698 -0.34 25.87 -15.37
N PRO A 699 -1.59 25.60 -14.97
CA PRO A 699 -2.50 24.69 -15.67
C PRO A 699 -2.83 25.11 -17.13
N GLU A 700 -2.67 26.39 -17.43
CA GLU A 700 -2.80 27.00 -18.75
C GLU A 700 -1.63 26.69 -19.70
N ASP A 701 -0.51 26.16 -19.20
CA ASP A 701 0.67 25.88 -20.01
C ASP A 701 0.34 25.02 -21.25
N GLU A 702 1.04 25.34 -22.34
CA GLU A 702 0.97 24.56 -23.57
C GLU A 702 1.65 23.20 -23.38
N VAL A 703 0.98 22.15 -23.87
CA VAL A 703 1.45 20.77 -23.76
C VAL A 703 1.42 20.10 -25.13
N VAL A 704 2.47 19.36 -25.44
CA VAL A 704 2.53 18.46 -26.59
C VAL A 704 2.31 17.04 -26.11
N LYS A 705 1.26 16.39 -26.60
CA LYS A 705 1.00 14.97 -26.33
C LYS A 705 1.45 14.11 -27.50
N VAL A 706 2.24 13.10 -27.21
CA VAL A 706 2.71 12.11 -28.19
C VAL A 706 2.20 10.73 -27.77
N PRO A 707 1.23 10.13 -28.50
CA PRO A 707 0.72 8.78 -28.21
C PRO A 707 1.76 7.72 -28.55
N TYR A 708 1.76 6.59 -27.83
CA TYR A 708 2.41 5.38 -28.30
C TYR A 708 1.48 4.68 -29.31
N ASP A 709 1.95 4.45 -30.54
CA ASP A 709 1.13 3.83 -31.59
C ASP A 709 1.16 2.30 -31.46
N GLY A 710 0.08 1.61 -31.87
CA GLY A 710 -0.04 0.15 -31.86
C GLY A 710 -0.97 -0.39 -30.77
N ASP A 711 -1.07 -1.72 -30.69
CA ASP A 711 -1.87 -2.41 -29.68
C ASP A 711 -1.01 -2.76 -28.46
N TRP A 712 -1.60 -2.78 -27.27
CA TRP A 712 -0.90 -3.25 -26.07
C TRP A 712 -0.65 -4.78 -26.17
N PRO A 713 0.54 -5.30 -25.82
CA PRO A 713 1.67 -4.60 -25.19
C PRO A 713 2.72 -4.03 -26.17
N ASP A 714 2.55 -4.19 -27.49
CA ASP A 714 3.52 -3.86 -28.54
C ASP A 714 3.54 -2.37 -28.94
N TRP A 715 3.28 -1.48 -27.97
CA TRP A 715 3.28 -0.05 -28.18
C TRP A 715 4.62 0.47 -28.67
N GLN A 716 4.59 1.38 -29.65
CA GLN A 716 5.78 1.96 -30.26
C GLN A 716 6.27 3.21 -29.52
N PRO A 717 7.45 3.15 -28.86
CA PRO A 717 8.12 4.32 -28.30
C PRO A 717 8.43 5.37 -29.38
N PHE A 718 8.85 6.55 -28.95
CA PHE A 718 9.33 7.61 -29.84
C PHE A 718 10.67 8.18 -29.35
N ARG A 719 11.29 9.03 -30.15
CA ARG A 719 12.52 9.73 -29.83
C ARG A 719 12.27 11.22 -29.66
N ILE A 720 12.83 11.82 -28.61
CA ILE A 720 13.04 13.27 -28.58
C ILE A 720 14.38 13.54 -29.26
N ARG A 721 14.41 14.48 -30.20
CA ARG A 721 15.61 14.97 -30.88
C ARG A 721 15.69 16.49 -30.72
N ILE A 722 16.72 17.00 -30.07
CA ILE A 722 17.00 18.43 -30.08
C ILE A 722 17.93 18.81 -31.24
N VAL A 723 17.67 19.96 -31.86
CA VAL A 723 18.42 20.51 -33.00
C VAL A 723 18.51 22.03 -32.87
N GLU A 724 19.41 22.66 -33.62
CA GLU A 724 19.44 24.13 -33.73
C GLU A 724 18.14 24.67 -34.33
N GLU A 725 17.59 25.72 -33.72
CA GLU A 725 16.52 26.52 -34.31
C GLU A 725 17.01 27.26 -35.56
N ARG A 726 16.35 27.06 -36.70
CA ARG A 726 16.66 27.77 -37.94
C ARG A 726 15.86 29.08 -37.98
N GLY A 727 16.52 30.18 -38.36
CA GLY A 727 15.95 31.54 -38.36
C GLY A 727 14.86 31.82 -39.40
N ASP A 728 14.20 30.79 -39.95
CA ASP A 728 13.07 30.89 -40.88
C ASP A 728 11.70 30.96 -40.16
N GLY A 729 11.70 31.30 -38.87
CA GLY A 729 10.50 31.27 -38.02
C GLY A 729 10.13 29.84 -37.61
N GLY A 730 11.15 29.03 -37.28
CA GLY A 730 11.06 27.62 -36.95
C GLY A 730 9.76 27.27 -36.22
N LYS A 731 9.03 26.30 -36.78
CA LYS A 731 7.88 25.70 -36.10
C LYS A 731 8.36 25.23 -34.72
N GLY A 732 7.59 25.50 -33.66
CA GLY A 732 7.84 24.93 -32.33
C GLY A 732 7.93 23.40 -32.35
N ALA A 733 8.02 22.76 -31.20
CA ALA A 733 8.18 21.30 -31.11
C ALA A 733 7.21 20.53 -32.04
N GLU A 734 7.76 19.75 -32.99
CA GLU A 734 6.99 19.10 -34.06
C GLU A 734 7.20 17.57 -34.01
N PHE A 735 6.10 16.82 -33.99
CA PHE A 735 6.13 15.37 -33.97
C PHE A 735 6.02 14.77 -35.37
N TYR A 736 7.08 14.11 -35.83
CA TYR A 736 7.15 13.40 -37.09
C TYR A 736 6.67 11.95 -36.92
N LYS A 737 5.37 11.72 -37.13
CA LYS A 737 4.71 10.43 -36.85
C LYS A 737 5.37 9.23 -37.54
N SER A 738 5.72 9.34 -38.83
CA SER A 738 6.32 8.23 -39.59
C SER A 738 7.70 7.81 -39.08
N GLN A 739 8.42 8.71 -38.41
CA GLN A 739 9.76 8.47 -37.86
C GLN A 739 9.73 8.24 -36.34
N ARG A 740 8.53 8.32 -35.73
CA ARG A 740 8.32 8.32 -34.27
C ARG A 740 9.31 9.25 -33.58
N ARG A 741 9.39 10.51 -34.03
CA ARG A 741 10.40 11.47 -33.58
C ARG A 741 9.81 12.85 -33.32
N LEU A 742 9.92 13.32 -32.08
CA LEU A 742 9.62 14.69 -31.68
C LEU A 742 10.88 15.54 -31.82
N VAL A 743 10.87 16.51 -32.74
CA VAL A 743 11.98 17.44 -32.92
C VAL A 743 11.70 18.71 -32.13
N ILE A 744 12.64 19.11 -31.28
CA ILE A 744 12.55 20.33 -30.47
C ILE A 744 13.70 21.25 -30.90
N PRO A 745 13.41 22.37 -31.59
CA PRO A 745 14.43 23.35 -31.92
C PRO A 745 14.87 24.12 -30.66
N VAL A 746 16.16 24.39 -30.53
CA VAL A 746 16.76 25.15 -29.43
C VAL A 746 17.66 26.27 -30.00
N PRO A 747 17.38 27.55 -29.70
CA PRO A 747 18.21 28.67 -30.16
C PRO A 747 19.64 28.60 -29.62
N LYS A 748 20.60 29.20 -30.32
CA LYS A 748 22.00 29.27 -29.86
C LYS A 748 22.10 29.96 -28.51
N ALA A 749 22.95 29.42 -27.64
CA ALA A 749 23.16 29.87 -26.27
C ALA A 749 21.93 29.77 -25.35
N GLU A 750 20.83 29.16 -25.80
CA GLU A 750 19.64 28.97 -24.97
C GLU A 750 19.79 27.76 -24.04
N ILE A 751 19.29 27.92 -22.82
CA ILE A 751 18.95 26.83 -21.92
C ILE A 751 17.44 26.83 -21.77
N ALA A 752 16.80 25.68 -21.94
CA ALA A 752 15.35 25.51 -21.76
C ALA A 752 15.05 24.31 -20.86
N GLU A 753 13.89 24.31 -20.20
CA GLU A 753 13.42 23.18 -19.39
C GLU A 753 12.07 22.68 -19.95
N ILE A 754 11.99 21.37 -20.17
CA ILE A 754 10.73 20.68 -20.47
C ILE A 754 10.40 19.69 -19.37
N TRP A 755 9.12 19.50 -19.09
CA TRP A 755 8.66 18.53 -18.11
C TRP A 755 7.99 17.37 -18.84
N LEU A 756 8.49 16.16 -18.61
CA LEU A 756 8.05 14.92 -19.25
C LEU A 756 7.23 14.09 -18.26
N SER A 757 5.99 13.78 -18.63
CA SER A 757 5.06 12.94 -17.86
C SER A 757 4.29 12.00 -18.78
N SER A 758 3.62 11.02 -18.20
CA SER A 758 2.66 10.19 -18.97
C SER A 758 1.31 10.91 -19.02
N TYR A 759 0.46 10.58 -19.98
CA TYR A 759 -0.95 10.95 -19.91
C TYR A 759 -1.84 9.71 -19.99
N VAL A 760 -3.03 9.85 -19.41
CA VAL A 760 -4.05 8.80 -19.33
C VAL A 760 -5.19 9.10 -20.29
N ASP A 761 -5.87 8.06 -20.75
CA ASP A 761 -7.10 8.22 -21.52
C ASP A 761 -8.25 8.65 -20.62
N GLU A 762 -9.20 9.42 -21.16
CA GLU A 762 -10.32 9.95 -20.38
C GLU A 762 -11.19 8.86 -19.73
N PRO A 763 -11.58 7.77 -20.43
CA PRO A 763 -12.41 6.71 -19.84
C PRO A 763 -11.75 5.98 -18.66
N GLU A 764 -10.43 6.06 -18.54
CA GLU A 764 -9.65 5.42 -17.47
C GLU A 764 -9.46 6.33 -16.25
N VAL A 765 -9.72 7.64 -16.38
CA VAL A 765 -9.59 8.60 -15.27
C VAL A 765 -10.41 8.21 -14.02
N PRO A 766 -11.66 7.71 -14.14
CA PRO A 766 -12.41 7.22 -12.99
C PRO A 766 -11.74 6.07 -12.23
N ASN A 767 -10.81 5.33 -12.84
CA ASN A 767 -10.10 4.22 -12.21
C ASN A 767 -8.97 4.69 -11.27
N LEU A 768 -8.63 5.98 -11.26
CA LEU A 768 -7.55 6.55 -10.46
C LEU A 768 -8.05 7.01 -9.08
N GLY A 769 -7.73 6.25 -8.03
CA GLY A 769 -8.20 6.44 -6.65
C GLY A 769 -7.89 7.83 -6.07
N VAL A 770 -6.69 8.37 -6.33
CA VAL A 770 -6.32 9.73 -5.88
C VAL A 770 -7.17 10.81 -6.54
N TYR A 771 -7.47 10.67 -7.84
CA TYR A 771 -8.36 11.60 -8.54
C TYR A 771 -9.80 11.50 -7.98
N ARG A 772 -10.32 10.28 -7.79
CA ARG A 772 -11.63 10.05 -7.14
C ARG A 772 -11.71 10.70 -5.77
N TRP A 773 -10.68 10.53 -4.93
CA TRP A 773 -10.62 11.17 -3.63
C TRP A 773 -10.65 12.69 -3.75
N THR A 774 -9.89 13.26 -4.68
CA THR A 774 -9.82 14.72 -4.91
C THR A 774 -11.21 15.29 -5.26
N VAL A 775 -11.89 14.67 -6.21
CA VAL A 775 -13.27 15.02 -6.61
C VAL A 775 -14.25 14.84 -5.44
N GLU A 776 -14.13 13.73 -4.71
CA GLU A 776 -14.95 13.47 -3.52
C GLU A 776 -14.75 14.54 -2.45
N GLY A 777 -13.50 14.98 -2.20
CA GLY A 777 -13.18 16.02 -1.22
C GLY A 777 -13.84 17.36 -1.56
N LEU A 778 -13.85 17.74 -2.84
CA LEU A 778 -14.54 18.94 -3.32
C LEU A 778 -16.06 18.83 -3.13
N ALA A 779 -16.64 17.67 -3.48
CA ALA A 779 -18.09 17.47 -3.51
C ALA A 779 -18.71 17.01 -2.16
N ALA A 780 -17.92 16.54 -1.20
CA ALA A 780 -18.37 15.90 0.04
C ALA A 780 -19.44 16.72 0.80
N PRO A 781 -19.28 18.04 1.02
CA PRO A 781 -20.31 18.84 1.71
C PRO A 781 -21.64 18.90 0.95
N ALA A 782 -21.60 18.95 -0.39
CA ALA A 782 -22.79 19.00 -1.24
C ALA A 782 -23.50 17.64 -1.26
N ILE A 783 -22.74 16.56 -1.41
CA ILE A 783 -23.22 15.18 -1.35
C ILE A 783 -23.92 14.89 -0.01
N ARG A 784 -23.31 15.28 1.12
CA ARG A 784 -23.92 15.10 2.46
C ARG A 784 -25.25 15.83 2.59
N LYS A 785 -25.35 17.05 2.05
CA LYS A 785 -26.60 17.83 2.05
C LYS A 785 -27.69 17.22 1.14
N ALA A 786 -27.29 16.52 0.08
CA ALA A 786 -28.22 15.92 -0.87
C ALA A 786 -28.96 14.67 -0.33
N ALA A 787 -28.49 14.07 0.77
CA ALA A 787 -29.13 12.94 1.45
C ALA A 787 -29.53 11.78 0.50
N LEU A 788 -28.66 11.48 -0.46
CA LEU A 788 -28.88 10.48 -1.50
C LEU A 788 -28.93 9.06 -0.92
N GLN A 789 -29.76 8.19 -1.52
CA GLN A 789 -29.75 6.76 -1.20
C GLN A 789 -28.41 6.12 -1.64
N PRO A 790 -27.95 5.01 -1.03
CA PRO A 790 -26.64 4.41 -1.33
C PRO A 790 -26.39 4.14 -2.82
N ALA A 791 -27.39 3.64 -3.56
CA ALA A 791 -27.26 3.40 -5.01
C ALA A 791 -27.08 4.69 -5.82
N GLN A 792 -27.86 5.73 -5.48
CA GLN A 792 -27.74 7.06 -6.12
C GLN A 792 -26.41 7.73 -5.78
N LEU A 793 -25.96 7.59 -4.52
CA LEU A 793 -24.68 8.11 -4.06
C LEU A 793 -23.51 7.49 -4.85
N ARG A 794 -23.54 6.18 -5.09
CA ARG A 794 -22.54 5.49 -5.91
C ARG A 794 -22.51 6.02 -7.33
N GLN A 795 -23.68 6.10 -7.96
CA GLN A 795 -23.80 6.63 -9.32
C GLN A 795 -23.25 8.06 -9.39
N VAL A 796 -23.70 8.96 -8.52
CA VAL A 796 -23.25 10.36 -8.49
C VAL A 796 -21.74 10.47 -8.25
N ARG A 797 -21.16 9.68 -7.34
CA ARG A 797 -19.70 9.66 -7.12
C ARG A 797 -18.93 9.25 -8.38
N ARG A 798 -19.41 8.25 -9.11
CA ARG A 798 -18.80 7.81 -10.38
C ARG A 798 -18.90 8.90 -11.46
N GLN A 799 -20.07 9.51 -11.63
CA GLN A 799 -20.27 10.58 -12.61
C GLN A 799 -19.43 11.82 -12.28
N LEU A 800 -19.29 12.19 -11.00
CA LEU A 800 -18.40 13.27 -10.57
C LEU A 800 -16.93 12.99 -10.92
N SER A 801 -16.49 11.73 -10.80
CA SER A 801 -15.14 11.27 -11.18
C SER A 801 -15.00 10.94 -12.67
N THR A 802 -15.98 11.25 -13.50
CA THR A 802 -15.92 11.08 -14.96
C THR A 802 -15.84 12.47 -15.60
N PRO A 803 -14.71 12.87 -16.22
CA PRO A 803 -14.51 14.26 -16.64
C PRO A 803 -15.65 14.84 -17.49
N THR A 804 -16.12 14.09 -18.48
CA THR A 804 -17.26 14.43 -19.36
C THR A 804 -18.60 14.56 -18.65
N GLU A 805 -18.84 13.83 -17.57
CA GLU A 805 -20.12 13.84 -16.82
C GLU A 805 -20.09 14.75 -15.57
N SER A 806 -18.88 15.14 -15.14
CA SER A 806 -18.62 15.80 -13.86
C SER A 806 -19.43 17.09 -13.67
N ALA A 807 -19.61 17.88 -14.73
CA ALA A 807 -20.37 19.14 -14.68
C ALA A 807 -21.86 18.91 -14.40
N GLN A 808 -22.47 17.91 -15.06
CA GLN A 808 -23.88 17.57 -14.86
C GLN A 808 -24.09 16.98 -13.45
N ALA A 809 -23.19 16.11 -13.01
CA ALA A 809 -23.24 15.52 -11.68
C ALA A 809 -23.07 16.56 -10.57
N ALA A 810 -22.16 17.53 -10.76
CA ALA A 810 -21.95 18.65 -9.84
C ALA A 810 -23.21 19.53 -9.72
N GLN A 811 -23.92 19.75 -10.82
CA GLN A 811 -25.20 20.46 -10.80
C GLN A 811 -26.28 19.68 -10.04
N ALA A 812 -26.35 18.35 -10.20
CA ALA A 812 -27.33 17.50 -9.52
C ALA A 812 -27.20 17.56 -7.99
N VAL A 813 -25.98 17.69 -7.46
CA VAL A 813 -25.73 17.86 -6.01
C VAL A 813 -25.69 19.32 -5.57
N LYS A 814 -25.95 20.29 -6.47
CA LYS A 814 -25.89 21.74 -6.21
C LYS A 814 -24.53 22.18 -5.66
N LEU A 815 -23.44 21.71 -6.28
CA LEU A 815 -22.09 22.10 -5.91
C LEU A 815 -21.86 23.60 -6.19
N GLU A 816 -21.18 24.29 -5.27
CA GLU A 816 -20.88 25.72 -5.38
C GLU A 816 -19.94 26.04 -6.56
N ALA A 817 -20.18 27.14 -7.27
CA ALA A 817 -19.45 27.49 -8.49
C ALA A 817 -17.91 27.51 -8.34
N PRO A 818 -17.31 28.06 -7.25
CA PRO A 818 -15.85 28.00 -7.06
C PRO A 818 -15.31 26.56 -7.00
N LYS A 819 -16.07 25.63 -6.41
CA LYS A 819 -15.67 24.22 -6.32
C LYS A 819 -15.82 23.50 -7.65
N VAL A 820 -16.81 23.86 -8.46
CA VAL A 820 -16.95 23.37 -9.84
C VAL A 820 -15.74 23.80 -10.68
N GLN A 821 -15.31 25.07 -10.55
CA GLN A 821 -14.11 25.56 -11.24
C GLN A 821 -12.84 24.82 -10.80
N GLN A 822 -12.66 24.58 -9.50
CA GLN A 822 -11.54 23.77 -8.99
C GLN A 822 -11.58 22.32 -9.51
N MET A 823 -12.76 21.71 -9.56
CA MET A 823 -12.93 20.35 -10.09
C MET A 823 -12.57 20.28 -11.58
N GLN A 824 -12.97 21.29 -12.37
CA GLN A 824 -12.61 21.40 -13.78
C GLN A 824 -11.10 21.61 -13.96
N LEU A 825 -10.46 22.41 -13.10
CA LEU A 825 -9.02 22.63 -13.10
C LEU A 825 -8.25 21.33 -12.87
N VAL A 826 -8.61 20.58 -11.82
CA VAL A 826 -7.99 19.28 -11.50
C VAL A 826 -8.20 18.28 -12.64
N SER A 827 -9.42 18.20 -13.18
CA SER A 827 -9.73 17.29 -14.29
C SER A 827 -8.94 17.64 -15.55
N THR A 828 -8.81 18.93 -15.87
CA THR A 828 -7.98 19.41 -16.98
C THR A 828 -6.51 19.06 -16.77
N ALA A 829 -6.00 19.24 -15.54
CA ALA A 829 -4.62 18.90 -15.21
C ALA A 829 -4.34 17.39 -15.36
N VAL A 830 -5.26 16.52 -14.91
CA VAL A 830 -5.17 15.07 -15.09
C VAL A 830 -5.21 14.70 -16.57
N LEU A 831 -6.19 15.22 -17.32
CA LEU A 831 -6.32 14.94 -18.75
C LEU A 831 -5.10 15.42 -19.53
N LYS A 832 -4.53 16.58 -19.21
CA LYS A 832 -3.29 17.08 -19.84
C LYS A 832 -2.05 16.25 -19.46
N GLY A 833 -2.12 15.40 -18.43
CA GLY A 833 -0.96 14.68 -17.90
C GLY A 833 -0.02 15.56 -17.07
N ILE A 834 -0.52 16.66 -16.50
CA ILE A 834 0.28 17.62 -15.70
C ILE A 834 -0.05 17.57 -14.21
N HIS A 835 -1.00 16.71 -13.78
CA HIS A 835 -1.32 16.54 -12.37
C HIS A 835 -0.31 15.62 -11.69
N TRP A 836 0.63 16.17 -10.91
CA TRP A 836 1.82 15.43 -10.46
C TRP A 836 1.54 14.24 -9.53
N MET A 837 0.43 14.26 -8.77
CA MET A 837 0.05 13.11 -7.93
C MET A 837 -0.58 11.95 -8.72
N VAL A 838 -0.93 12.17 -9.99
CA VAL A 838 -1.57 11.19 -10.86
C VAL A 838 -0.61 10.77 -11.97
N THR A 839 0.04 11.74 -12.61
CA THR A 839 1.05 11.58 -13.65
C THR A 839 2.29 12.41 -13.28
N PRO A 840 3.15 11.93 -12.37
CA PRO A 840 4.38 12.62 -11.99
C PRO A 840 5.24 12.95 -13.21
N TYR A 841 5.89 14.11 -13.16
CA TYR A 841 6.79 14.58 -14.21
C TYR A 841 8.25 14.41 -13.81
N ARG A 842 9.12 14.33 -14.82
CA ARG A 842 10.57 14.51 -14.68
C ARG A 842 11.00 15.71 -15.50
N LYS A 843 12.02 16.42 -15.04
CA LYS A 843 12.55 17.61 -15.72
C LYS A 843 13.65 17.21 -16.68
N ILE A 844 13.67 17.81 -17.87
CA ILE A 844 14.74 17.64 -18.85
C ILE A 844 15.25 19.03 -19.23
N THR A 845 16.54 19.26 -19.03
CA THR A 845 17.23 20.47 -19.44
C THR A 845 17.76 20.31 -20.86
N LEU A 846 17.39 21.25 -21.73
CA LEU A 846 17.87 21.35 -23.10
C LEU A 846 18.91 22.47 -23.15
N VAL A 847 20.06 22.22 -23.76
CA VAL A 847 21.16 23.18 -23.80
C VAL A 847 21.70 23.28 -25.21
N HIS A 848 21.78 24.51 -25.72
CA HIS A 848 22.55 24.80 -26.91
C HIS A 848 23.83 25.55 -26.52
N ALA A 849 24.91 24.80 -26.33
CA ALA A 849 26.20 25.35 -25.95
C ALA A 849 26.90 26.01 -27.16
N VAL A 850 27.47 27.20 -26.94
CA VAL A 850 28.30 27.92 -27.90
C VAL A 850 29.72 28.04 -27.35
N GLN A 851 30.73 28.05 -28.22
CA GLN A 851 32.14 28.05 -27.84
C GLN A 851 32.66 29.46 -27.51
N GLN A 852 32.10 30.49 -28.14
CA GLN A 852 32.37 31.89 -27.83
C GLN A 852 31.06 32.69 -27.72
N PRO A 853 31.08 33.86 -27.06
CA PRO A 853 29.95 34.80 -27.05
C PRO A 853 29.42 35.12 -28.45
N LEU A 854 28.09 35.15 -28.59
CA LEU A 854 27.42 35.42 -29.88
C LEU A 854 27.39 36.90 -30.27
N VAL A 855 27.62 37.78 -29.29
CA VAL A 855 27.65 39.22 -29.48
C VAL A 855 29.04 39.70 -29.12
N THR A 856 29.73 40.30 -30.09
CA THR A 856 31.01 40.97 -29.83
C THR A 856 30.71 42.31 -29.15
N PRO A 857 31.21 42.56 -27.92
CA PRO A 857 31.05 43.85 -27.28
C PRO A 857 31.85 44.90 -28.05
N ASP A 858 31.18 45.98 -28.46
CA ASP A 858 31.80 47.07 -29.23
C ASP A 858 31.58 48.40 -28.50
N LEU A 859 32.69 49.04 -28.11
CA LEU A 859 32.71 50.33 -27.41
C LEU A 859 32.59 51.46 -28.44
N THR A 860 31.36 51.91 -28.67
CA THR A 860 31.03 52.82 -29.77
C THR A 860 31.07 54.31 -29.41
N ASP A 861 30.93 54.68 -28.13
CA ASP A 861 30.92 56.08 -27.65
C ASP A 861 31.74 56.24 -26.35
N LEU A 862 32.92 55.59 -26.31
CA LEU A 862 33.79 55.62 -25.13
C LEU A 862 34.19 57.05 -24.76
N LYS A 863 33.66 57.52 -23.63
CA LYS A 863 33.99 58.80 -23.01
C LYS A 863 34.96 58.59 -21.86
N THR A 864 36.06 59.33 -21.91
CA THR A 864 37.07 59.33 -20.84
C THR A 864 37.06 60.67 -20.11
N LEU A 865 36.74 60.66 -18.82
CA LEU A 865 36.70 61.86 -17.98
C LEU A 865 37.81 61.81 -16.93
N LYS A 866 38.79 62.71 -17.03
CA LYS A 866 39.87 62.88 -16.04
C LYS A 866 39.85 64.30 -15.49
N GLY A 867 39.51 64.44 -14.21
CA GLY A 867 39.51 65.72 -13.51
C GLY A 867 40.93 66.18 -13.13
N PHE A 868 41.13 67.49 -12.98
CA PHE A 868 42.39 68.04 -12.51
C PHE A 868 42.73 67.48 -11.11
N GLY A 869 43.94 66.91 -10.96
CA GLY A 869 44.39 66.27 -9.73
C GLY A 869 43.99 64.80 -9.55
N ASN A 870 43.20 64.21 -10.44
CA ASN A 870 42.85 62.78 -10.35
C ASN A 870 43.99 61.88 -10.85
N THR A 871 44.30 60.84 -10.08
CA THR A 871 45.22 59.76 -10.47
C THR A 871 44.54 58.68 -11.32
N TYR A 872 43.29 58.88 -11.75
CA TYR A 872 42.50 57.95 -12.53
C TYR A 872 41.66 58.68 -13.58
N ALA A 873 41.34 58.01 -14.69
CA ALA A 873 40.32 58.42 -15.64
C ALA A 873 39.06 57.57 -15.44
N THR A 874 37.89 58.19 -15.61
CA THR A 874 36.61 57.50 -15.57
C THR A 874 36.20 57.14 -16.98
N LEU A 875 35.84 55.87 -17.21
CA LEU A 875 35.36 55.35 -18.48
C LEU A 875 33.84 55.26 -18.46
N GLU A 876 33.20 55.87 -19.46
CA GLU A 876 31.77 55.77 -19.71
C GLU A 876 31.50 55.31 -21.14
N ASP A 877 30.64 54.32 -21.32
CA ASP A 877 30.17 53.85 -22.63
C ASP A 877 28.93 52.96 -22.44
N LYS A 878 28.31 52.56 -23.54
CA LYS A 878 27.34 51.46 -23.57
C LYS A 878 27.65 50.54 -24.75
N PHE A 879 27.49 49.24 -24.55
CA PHE A 879 27.79 48.27 -25.58
C PHE A 879 26.88 47.04 -25.48
N PRO A 880 26.54 46.42 -26.61
CA PRO A 880 25.66 45.27 -26.64
C PRO A 880 26.38 44.04 -26.08
N ILE A 881 25.61 43.15 -25.46
CA ILE A 881 26.08 41.84 -25.02
C ILE A 881 24.97 40.81 -25.18
N SER A 882 25.31 39.53 -25.08
CA SER A 882 24.32 38.47 -24.91
C SER A 882 24.62 37.74 -23.61
N GLY A 883 23.83 38.01 -22.58
CA GLY A 883 23.90 37.34 -21.28
C GLY A 883 23.66 35.84 -21.35
N LYS A 884 23.00 35.37 -22.41
CA LYS A 884 22.83 33.95 -22.71
C LYS A 884 24.16 33.25 -23.05
N SER A 885 25.10 33.97 -23.67
CA SER A 885 26.40 33.43 -24.11
C SER A 885 27.61 34.01 -23.39
N THR A 886 27.42 35.02 -22.53
CA THR A 886 28.48 35.78 -21.87
C THR A 886 28.29 35.74 -20.37
N ILE A 887 29.31 35.26 -19.64
CA ILE A 887 29.31 35.23 -18.17
C ILE A 887 29.89 36.52 -17.56
N LYS A 888 30.83 37.16 -18.26
CA LYS A 888 31.52 38.36 -17.81
C LYS A 888 32.13 39.12 -19.00
N VAL A 889 32.40 40.41 -18.79
CA VAL A 889 33.17 41.25 -19.71
C VAL A 889 34.39 41.79 -18.98
N ASP A 890 35.57 41.50 -19.53
CA ASP A 890 36.84 42.03 -19.02
C ASP A 890 37.21 43.32 -19.76
N VAL A 891 37.33 44.43 -19.04
CA VAL A 891 37.74 45.72 -19.60
C VAL A 891 39.24 45.87 -19.44
N LEU A 892 39.97 45.76 -20.54
CA LEU A 892 41.41 46.02 -20.62
C LEU A 892 41.63 47.42 -21.16
N SER A 893 42.56 48.17 -20.57
CA SER A 893 42.90 49.52 -21.04
C SER A 893 44.41 49.66 -21.25
N GLU A 894 44.77 50.35 -22.32
CA GLU A 894 46.11 50.84 -22.61
C GLU A 894 46.00 52.36 -22.81
N TRP A 895 46.90 53.11 -22.19
CA TRP A 895 46.87 54.57 -22.28
C TRP A 895 48.28 55.17 -22.26
N ASP A 896 48.38 56.37 -22.81
CA ASP A 896 49.57 57.20 -22.79
C ASP A 896 49.37 58.30 -21.73
N GLU A 897 50.11 58.22 -20.62
CA GLU A 897 50.01 59.13 -19.47
C GLU A 897 51.11 60.20 -19.56
N PRO A 898 50.79 61.46 -19.86
CA PRO A 898 51.75 62.55 -19.80
C PRO A 898 52.10 62.84 -18.34
N ILE A 899 53.39 62.76 -18.01
CA ILE A 899 53.95 63.13 -16.70
C ILE A 899 54.91 64.30 -16.86
N ASP A 900 54.92 65.20 -15.88
CA ASP A 900 55.84 66.34 -15.81
C ASP A 900 56.60 66.32 -14.48
N PRO A 901 57.62 65.45 -14.33
CA PRO A 901 58.38 65.37 -13.09
C PRO A 901 59.16 66.66 -12.89
N LEU A 902 58.99 67.33 -11.76
CA LEU A 902 59.74 68.56 -11.42
C LEU A 902 61.27 68.35 -11.37
N SER A 903 61.72 67.09 -11.36
CA SER A 903 63.13 66.68 -11.44
C SER A 903 63.68 66.57 -12.87
N GLU A 904 62.83 66.62 -13.90
CA GLU A 904 63.19 66.48 -15.31
C GLU A 904 62.90 67.80 -16.07
N PRO A 905 63.71 68.20 -17.07
CA PRO A 905 63.57 69.49 -17.76
C PRO A 905 62.43 69.54 -18.79
N THR A 906 61.81 68.41 -19.12
CA THR A 906 60.70 68.30 -20.06
C THR A 906 59.73 67.23 -19.60
N TRP A 907 58.43 67.44 -19.83
CA TRP A 907 57.42 66.39 -19.69
C TRP A 907 57.73 65.19 -20.60
N ARG A 908 57.24 64.01 -20.21
CA ARG A 908 57.33 62.79 -21.01
C ARG A 908 56.07 61.95 -20.89
N THR A 909 55.89 60.98 -21.78
CA THR A 909 54.74 60.06 -21.76
C THR A 909 55.15 58.71 -21.18
N LEU A 910 54.40 58.21 -20.21
CA LEU A 910 54.46 56.83 -19.74
C LEU A 910 53.38 56.01 -20.40
N LYS A 911 53.72 54.79 -20.85
CA LYS A 911 52.72 53.84 -21.32
C LYS A 911 52.17 53.05 -20.14
N GLY A 912 50.86 53.15 -19.93
CA GLY A 912 50.10 52.39 -18.95
C GLY A 912 49.33 51.24 -19.61
N LYS A 913 49.23 50.11 -18.90
CA LYS A 913 48.35 49.01 -19.26
C LYS A 913 47.78 48.40 -17.99
N ALA A 914 46.47 48.18 -17.94
CA ALA A 914 45.82 47.52 -16.81
C ALA A 914 44.59 46.72 -17.25
N HIS A 915 44.31 45.65 -16.50
CA HIS A 915 42.95 45.12 -16.40
C HIS A 915 42.20 46.01 -15.42
N VAL A 916 41.19 46.71 -15.94
CA VAL A 916 40.53 47.80 -15.22
C VAL A 916 39.45 47.24 -14.30
N VAL A 917 38.58 46.39 -14.86
CA VAL A 917 37.47 45.80 -14.12
C VAL A 917 36.96 44.56 -14.84
N GLU A 918 36.38 43.66 -14.04
CA GLU A 918 35.54 42.57 -14.51
C GLU A 918 34.07 42.96 -14.28
N LEU A 919 33.27 42.96 -15.35
CA LEU A 919 31.83 43.24 -15.29
C LEU A 919 31.07 41.92 -15.36
N PRO A 920 30.41 41.47 -14.27
CA PRO A 920 29.61 40.26 -14.32
C PRO A 920 28.38 40.46 -15.21
N VAL A 921 27.94 39.41 -15.90
CA VAL A 921 26.76 39.43 -16.78
C VAL A 921 25.72 38.44 -16.26
N GLN A 922 24.43 38.80 -16.29
CA GLN A 922 23.31 37.91 -15.98
C GLN A 922 22.70 37.36 -17.27
N TYR A 923 22.03 36.21 -17.19
CA TYR A 923 21.45 35.51 -18.35
C TYR A 923 20.54 36.39 -19.22
N GLY A 924 19.80 37.31 -18.61
CA GLY A 924 18.88 38.23 -19.30
C GLY A 924 19.51 39.51 -19.87
N ASP A 925 20.79 39.78 -19.62
CA ASP A 925 21.44 41.02 -20.05
C ASP A 925 21.62 41.05 -21.57
N THR A 926 21.24 42.15 -22.21
CA THR A 926 21.38 42.43 -23.64
C THR A 926 22.26 43.65 -23.92
N GLU A 927 22.49 44.50 -22.93
CA GLU A 927 23.34 45.69 -23.03
C GLU A 927 24.00 45.98 -21.67
N ILE A 928 25.26 46.42 -21.70
CA ILE A 928 25.97 46.92 -20.53
C ILE A 928 26.16 48.43 -20.68
N VAL A 929 25.88 49.18 -19.61
CA VAL A 929 26.12 50.61 -19.51
C VAL A 929 27.16 50.86 -18.43
N MET A 930 28.30 51.44 -18.81
CA MET A 930 29.32 51.96 -17.91
C MET A 930 29.03 53.46 -17.75
N GLY A 931 28.43 53.88 -16.64
CA GLY A 931 28.00 55.27 -16.52
C GLY A 931 27.15 55.54 -15.29
N SER A 932 26.78 56.81 -15.09
CA SER A 932 25.87 57.18 -14.01
C SER A 932 24.50 56.53 -14.25
N PRO A 933 23.85 55.92 -13.23
CA PRO A 933 22.50 55.39 -13.38
C PRO A 933 21.56 56.51 -13.83
N GLN A 934 20.94 56.39 -15.00
CA GLN A 934 19.83 57.28 -15.36
C GLN A 934 18.55 56.75 -14.70
N GLU A 935 17.87 57.61 -13.94
CA GLU A 935 16.48 57.33 -13.53
C GLU A 935 15.52 57.72 -14.67
N PRO A 936 14.50 56.90 -14.97
CA PRO A 936 14.11 55.65 -14.27
C PRO A 936 14.87 54.42 -14.77
N ALA A 937 14.86 53.35 -13.96
CA ALA A 937 15.50 52.06 -14.27
C ALA A 937 15.18 51.61 -15.71
N ALA A 938 16.25 51.32 -16.48
CA ALA A 938 16.13 50.88 -17.85
C ALA A 938 15.29 49.59 -17.96
N PRO A 939 14.52 49.40 -19.05
CA PRO A 939 13.73 48.18 -19.27
C PRO A 939 14.61 46.93 -19.22
N GLY A 940 14.00 45.80 -18.82
CA GLY A 940 14.70 44.52 -18.62
C GLY A 940 15.63 44.17 -19.77
N GLY A 941 16.91 43.91 -19.45
CA GLY A 941 17.98 43.61 -20.40
C GLY A 941 19.16 44.60 -20.37
N VAL A 942 19.01 45.79 -19.79
CA VAL A 942 20.12 46.75 -19.67
C VAL A 942 20.70 46.71 -18.26
N ARG A 943 22.02 46.45 -18.15
CA ARG A 943 22.72 46.41 -16.86
C ARG A 943 23.70 47.56 -16.72
N THR A 944 23.48 48.40 -15.70
CA THR A 944 24.30 49.60 -15.46
C THR A 944 25.30 49.36 -14.34
N PHE A 945 26.56 49.70 -14.61
CA PHE A 945 27.64 49.78 -13.64
C PHE A 945 28.03 51.24 -13.45
N THR A 946 28.36 51.62 -12.21
CA THR A 946 28.90 52.96 -11.95
C THR A 946 30.13 53.23 -12.81
N PRO A 947 30.41 54.49 -13.17
CA PRO A 947 31.53 54.82 -14.03
C PRO A 947 32.85 54.20 -13.56
N ILE A 948 33.57 53.54 -14.47
CA ILE A 948 34.70 52.67 -14.13
C ILE A 948 35.99 53.48 -14.06
N ARG A 949 36.78 53.31 -12.99
CA ARG A 949 38.03 54.05 -12.80
C ARG A 949 39.22 53.25 -13.34
N ALA A 950 39.84 53.75 -14.40
CA ALA A 950 41.15 53.29 -14.86
C ALA A 950 42.25 54.07 -14.13
N MET A 951 42.98 53.40 -13.23
CA MET A 951 44.02 54.02 -12.40
C MET A 951 45.34 54.17 -13.18
N GLY A 952 45.91 55.37 -13.12
CA GLY A 952 47.31 55.62 -13.46
C GLY A 952 48.25 55.04 -12.40
N VAL A 953 49.53 54.88 -12.75
CA VAL A 953 50.61 54.43 -11.85
C VAL A 953 50.49 55.17 -10.50
N PRO A 954 50.51 54.48 -9.35
CA PRO A 954 50.49 55.16 -8.06
C PRO A 954 51.74 56.04 -7.98
N MET A 955 51.56 57.36 -7.88
CA MET A 955 52.64 58.23 -7.44
C MET A 955 52.99 57.80 -6.00
N MET A 956 54.18 57.21 -5.83
CA MET A 956 54.83 57.12 -4.51
C MET A 956 55.42 58.48 -4.14
#